data_AF-A0A553GSJ2-F1
#
_entry.id   AF-A0A553GSJ2-F1
#
_cell.length_a   1.000
_cell.length_b   1.000
_cell.length_c   1.000
_cell.angle_alpha   90.00
_cell.angle_beta   90.00
_cell.angle_gamma   90.00
#
_symmetry.space_group_name_H-M   'P 1'
#
loop_
_entity.id
_entity.type
_entity.pdbx_description
1 polymer ?
#
loop_
_entity_poly.entity_id
_entity_poly.type
_entity_poly.pdbx_seq_one_letter_code
_entity_poly.pdbx_strand_id
1 'polypeptide(L)'
;MREIIGKTASKLVLVAVIWATFVDGTKAQYTLKDADVEMTTDGLIQSCSYDFAIKDIIIPATLDGQAVKGIKDARSYSSSDFYYKGITSITFPEGMTHIGDYAFCNNSITTVNLPSTLQHIGMAAFNSNVITRANGQAVDGLFYARKDDASIDYTRIVSYGGATKSLIVTSTVETIGEDALVLSRLTSIDFTNATALKTIERSALYSLSVPTIDLSNCSQLTSIGQYGFMSCGIENLDLSGCTSLSDIGGHAFYNNRIEKLDLSNCTALLTVGFESFRNNSITDLALPPNATTIYSAAFNNNQITIIDDEPSEGFIYKRNVDTTDDLTQLISYGGVSRSVVVPAQVERINSSCFNLIGMYAIDLSNCTKLTYIGHRALASNNLNTIDLSTCTALEKIESYAFAYNRLPEANLSQCTKLSYIGSKAFYSNTLSSFNLPTPAIDGFTFKHWLDDEKVTYAGGTTVTDVHERYQAILSAYYDVSFTVLDGIAPIEGAIVEIEGQTAAIASAEGKVSFTNIYAGNYSYTITANGYESAAGSISVDDVAVSKTVSLSLATALNQLEEIKLSIYPNPVINTLNIKQSNSNITLLDIYNYRGIKIKSKTITNAENDIQVDVQNLASGLYIIKCLTQNGHTITKQFVKSKATYF
;
A
#
# COMPACT_ATOMS: atom_id res chain seq x y z
N MET A 1 55.34 -18.59 -21.11
CA MET A 1 56.68 -19.23 -21.14
C MET A 1 57.55 -18.48 -20.14
N ARG A 2 58.20 -19.19 -19.21
CA ARG A 2 58.86 -18.66 -17.99
C ARG A 2 60.24 -18.03 -18.25
N GLU A 3 60.59 -17.09 -17.37
CA GLU A 3 61.94 -16.66 -16.90
C GLU A 3 62.94 -16.02 -17.89
N ILE A 4 63.42 -14.81 -17.55
CA ILE A 4 64.81 -14.51 -17.10
C ILE A 4 64.86 -13.07 -16.52
N ILE A 5 65.43 -12.94 -15.33
CA ILE A 5 65.78 -11.70 -14.62
C ILE A 5 67.28 -11.42 -14.82
N GLY A 6 67.70 -10.16 -14.99
CA GLY A 6 69.12 -9.80 -14.87
C GLY A 6 69.48 -8.33 -15.19
N LYS A 7 69.78 -7.56 -14.13
CA LYS A 7 70.17 -6.13 -14.05
C LYS A 7 71.41 -5.70 -14.85
N THR A 8 71.42 -4.47 -15.39
CA THR A 8 72.46 -3.44 -15.12
C THR A 8 72.03 -2.01 -15.52
N ALA A 9 72.71 -1.04 -14.93
CA ALA A 9 72.35 0.37 -14.72
C ALA A 9 72.54 1.33 -15.92
N SER A 10 71.80 2.45 -15.83
CA SER A 10 72.16 3.81 -16.24
C SER A 10 72.71 4.04 -17.65
N LYS A 11 71.81 4.36 -18.59
CA LYS A 11 72.04 5.39 -19.60
C LYS A 11 70.78 6.24 -19.75
N LEU A 12 70.89 7.52 -19.38
CA LEU A 12 70.05 8.58 -19.90
C LEU A 12 70.17 8.53 -21.43
N VAL A 13 69.14 8.07 -22.11
CA VAL A 13 68.98 8.25 -23.55
C VAL A 13 67.68 9.00 -23.72
N LEU A 14 67.81 10.26 -24.12
CA LEU A 14 66.73 11.05 -24.67
C LEU A 14 66.24 10.30 -25.93
N VAL A 15 65.20 9.47 -25.79
CA VAL A 15 64.56 8.84 -26.96
C VAL A 15 63.60 9.88 -27.53
N ALA A 16 64.11 10.72 -28.43
CA ALA A 16 63.27 11.35 -29.42
C ALA A 16 62.67 10.23 -30.28
N VAL A 17 61.37 9.98 -30.12
CA VAL A 17 60.62 9.08 -30.99
C VAL A 17 60.54 9.75 -32.36
N ILE A 18 61.53 9.46 -33.20
CA ILE A 18 61.45 9.71 -34.64
C ILE A 18 60.53 8.62 -35.19
N TRP A 19 59.31 9.01 -35.51
CA TRP A 19 58.39 8.19 -36.29
C TRP A 19 58.99 8.01 -37.69
N ALA A 20 59.56 6.84 -37.96
CA ALA A 20 59.82 6.39 -39.32
C ALA A 20 58.50 5.85 -39.88
N THR A 21 57.93 6.60 -40.82
CA THR A 21 56.73 6.25 -41.58
C THR A 21 57.00 5.03 -42.47
N PHE A 22 56.37 3.91 -42.15
CA PHE A 22 55.94 2.98 -43.20
C PHE A 22 54.70 3.61 -43.82
N VAL A 23 54.82 4.01 -45.09
CA VAL A 23 53.70 4.52 -45.89
C VAL A 23 52.85 3.32 -46.29
N ASP A 24 51.90 2.97 -45.44
CA ASP A 24 50.61 2.47 -45.90
C ASP A 24 49.72 3.70 -46.10
N GLY A 25 49.02 3.80 -47.23
CA GLY A 25 48.39 5.04 -47.71
C GLY A 25 47.68 5.81 -46.59
N THR A 26 48.13 7.04 -46.31
CA THR A 26 47.73 7.82 -45.13
C THR A 26 46.21 7.96 -45.07
N LYS A 27 45.57 7.25 -44.14
CA LYS A 27 44.20 7.54 -43.75
C LYS A 27 44.13 9.00 -43.30
N ALA A 28 43.14 9.74 -43.78
CA ALA A 28 42.92 11.12 -43.33
C ALA A 28 42.65 11.12 -41.82
N GLN A 29 43.30 12.02 -41.09
CA GLN A 29 43.10 12.24 -39.65
C GLN A 29 42.47 13.61 -39.43
N TYR A 30 41.64 13.73 -38.40
CA TYR A 30 41.02 14.99 -38.00
C TYR A 30 41.35 15.33 -36.55
N THR A 31 42.00 16.47 -36.33
CA THR A 31 42.22 17.03 -35.00
C THR A 31 41.05 17.92 -34.63
N LEU A 32 40.39 17.60 -33.50
CA LEU A 32 39.33 18.44 -32.95
C LEU A 32 39.85 19.86 -32.67
N LYS A 33 38.97 20.85 -32.85
CA LYS A 33 39.25 22.26 -32.65
C LYS A 33 38.29 22.85 -31.63
N ASP A 34 38.60 24.04 -31.14
CA ASP A 34 37.75 24.83 -30.24
C ASP A 34 36.31 24.95 -30.77
N ALA A 35 36.14 25.19 -32.08
CA ALA A 35 34.81 25.30 -32.70
C ALA A 35 34.00 23.98 -32.72
N ASP A 36 34.66 22.83 -32.52
CA ASP A 36 34.01 21.52 -32.54
C ASP A 36 33.46 21.12 -31.17
N VAL A 37 33.89 21.76 -30.08
CA VAL A 37 33.61 21.29 -28.71
C VAL A 37 33.10 22.39 -27.80
N GLU A 38 32.46 22.00 -26.71
CA GLU A 38 32.31 22.85 -25.52
C GLU A 38 33.03 22.18 -24.35
N MET A 39 33.89 22.94 -23.68
CA MET A 39 34.67 22.45 -22.53
C MET A 39 34.01 22.82 -21.19
N THR A 40 34.06 21.92 -20.22
CA THR A 40 33.77 22.25 -18.83
C THR A 40 34.90 23.09 -18.21
N THR A 41 34.65 23.70 -17.06
CA THR A 41 35.64 24.48 -16.30
C THR A 41 36.81 23.65 -15.76
N ASP A 42 36.62 22.35 -15.66
CA ASP A 42 37.55 21.33 -15.20
C ASP A 42 38.27 20.62 -16.36
N GLY A 43 38.08 21.09 -17.59
CA GLY A 43 38.80 20.63 -18.78
C GLY A 43 38.27 19.34 -19.39
N LEU A 44 37.02 18.96 -19.14
CA LEU A 44 36.36 17.84 -19.82
C LEU A 44 35.64 18.33 -21.08
N ILE A 45 35.69 17.55 -22.15
CA ILE A 45 34.82 17.74 -23.31
C ILE A 45 33.40 17.44 -22.87
N GLN A 46 32.56 18.48 -22.82
CA GLN A 46 31.15 18.38 -22.44
C GLN A 46 30.27 18.02 -23.64
N SER A 47 30.58 18.61 -24.80
CA SER A 47 29.87 18.33 -26.04
C SER A 47 30.83 18.37 -27.23
N CYS A 48 30.49 17.66 -28.31
CA CYS A 48 31.21 17.69 -29.57
C CYS A 48 30.24 17.72 -30.76
N SER A 49 30.32 18.78 -31.56
CA SER A 49 29.47 19.04 -32.72
C SER A 49 30.07 18.61 -34.06
N TYR A 50 31.30 18.06 -34.05
CA TYR A 50 31.93 17.55 -35.27
C TYR A 50 31.08 16.46 -35.93
N ASP A 51 30.99 16.48 -37.25
CA ASP A 51 30.16 15.55 -38.02
C ASP A 51 30.77 14.14 -38.16
N PHE A 52 32.00 13.96 -37.71
CA PHE A 52 32.78 12.74 -37.84
C PHE A 52 32.91 12.28 -39.31
N ALA A 53 33.00 13.18 -40.28
CA ALA A 53 33.25 12.81 -41.68
C ALA A 53 34.56 12.01 -41.82
N ILE A 54 35.58 12.37 -41.05
CA ILE A 54 36.83 11.62 -40.87
C ILE A 54 36.71 10.74 -39.61
N LYS A 55 37.19 9.49 -39.68
CA LYS A 55 37.00 8.47 -38.63
C LYS A 55 38.26 8.18 -37.80
N ASP A 56 39.37 8.83 -38.10
CA ASP A 56 40.59 8.82 -37.29
C ASP A 56 40.70 10.18 -36.58
N ILE A 57 40.33 10.19 -35.30
CA ILE A 57 40.13 11.40 -34.53
C ILE A 57 41.33 11.63 -33.62
N ILE A 58 41.80 12.88 -33.55
CA ILE A 58 42.82 13.32 -32.62
C ILE A 58 42.19 14.31 -31.65
N ILE A 59 42.22 13.99 -30.36
CA ILE A 59 41.91 14.93 -29.29
C ILE A 59 43.22 15.64 -28.94
N PRO A 60 43.37 16.95 -29.20
CA PRO A 60 44.61 17.66 -28.90
C PRO A 60 44.76 17.89 -27.39
N ALA A 61 45.98 18.24 -26.95
CA ALA A 61 46.27 18.49 -25.54
C ALA A 61 45.55 19.73 -24.97
N THR A 62 45.12 20.64 -25.85
CA THR A 62 44.42 21.87 -25.47
C THR A 62 43.23 22.13 -26.39
N LEU A 63 42.07 22.45 -25.80
CA LEU A 63 40.86 22.94 -26.45
C LEU A 63 40.30 24.09 -25.60
N ASP A 64 39.79 25.14 -26.24
CA ASP A 64 39.28 26.36 -25.59
C ASP A 64 40.29 27.01 -24.63
N GLY A 65 41.58 26.93 -24.96
CA GLY A 65 42.66 27.42 -24.10
C GLY A 65 42.86 26.65 -22.79
N GLN A 66 42.15 25.53 -22.60
CA GLN A 66 42.25 24.65 -21.43
C GLN A 66 42.96 23.35 -21.79
N ALA A 67 43.67 22.75 -20.83
CA ALA A 67 44.20 21.40 -21.00
C ALA A 67 43.06 20.38 -21.04
N VAL A 68 43.06 19.48 -22.03
CA VAL A 68 42.02 18.44 -22.12
C VAL A 68 42.27 17.35 -21.08
N LYS A 69 41.41 17.32 -20.06
CA LYS A 69 41.42 16.35 -18.96
C LYS A 69 40.59 15.12 -19.25
N GLY A 70 39.63 15.19 -20.16
CA GLY A 70 38.79 14.04 -20.42
C GLY A 70 37.60 14.27 -21.32
N ILE A 71 36.75 13.26 -21.39
CA ILE A 71 35.39 13.33 -21.94
C ILE A 71 34.44 13.11 -20.79
N LYS A 72 33.42 13.96 -20.65
CA LYS A 72 32.44 13.91 -19.56
C LYS A 72 31.55 12.66 -19.65
N ASP A 73 31.07 12.19 -18.50
CA ASP A 73 30.08 11.13 -18.41
C ASP A 73 28.77 11.47 -19.13
N ALA A 74 28.29 10.52 -19.92
CA ALA A 74 26.98 10.59 -20.56
C ALA A 74 25.91 9.91 -19.69
N ARG A 75 24.69 10.45 -19.68
CA ARG A 75 23.57 9.87 -18.91
C ARG A 75 23.04 8.54 -19.50
N SER A 76 23.34 8.30 -20.77
CA SER A 76 22.95 7.14 -21.56
C SER A 76 23.84 7.06 -22.79
N TYR A 77 23.93 5.90 -23.42
CA TYR A 77 24.67 5.73 -24.68
C TYR A 77 24.25 6.75 -25.76
N SER A 78 22.95 7.03 -25.92
CA SER A 78 22.44 7.98 -26.93
C SER A 78 22.77 9.45 -26.65
N SER A 79 23.22 9.78 -25.44
CA SER A 79 23.63 11.15 -25.07
C SER A 79 25.12 11.40 -25.17
N SER A 80 25.93 10.38 -25.48
CA SER A 80 27.36 10.57 -25.75
C SER A 80 27.56 11.10 -27.18
N ASP A 81 28.26 12.21 -27.33
CA ASP A 81 28.54 12.79 -28.66
C ASP A 81 29.52 11.98 -29.50
N PHE A 82 30.24 11.05 -28.89
CA PHE A 82 31.14 10.13 -29.59
C PHE A 82 30.49 8.74 -29.81
N TYR A 83 29.24 8.52 -29.39
CA TYR A 83 28.48 7.29 -29.63
C TYR A 83 28.07 7.13 -31.10
N TYR A 84 28.25 5.93 -31.64
CA TYR A 84 27.78 5.55 -32.99
C TYR A 84 28.23 6.50 -34.10
N LYS A 85 29.51 6.89 -34.06
CA LYS A 85 30.11 7.78 -35.06
C LYS A 85 30.93 7.03 -36.11
N GLY A 86 31.09 5.72 -35.97
CA GLY A 86 31.91 4.90 -36.85
C GLY A 86 33.41 5.23 -36.73
N ILE A 87 33.83 5.76 -35.58
CA ILE A 87 35.24 6.07 -35.30
C ILE A 87 36.05 4.77 -35.40
N THR A 88 37.17 4.83 -36.11
CA THR A 88 38.06 3.69 -36.36
C THR A 88 39.36 3.75 -35.56
N SER A 89 39.75 4.96 -35.14
CA SER A 89 40.93 5.24 -34.35
C SER A 89 40.70 6.54 -33.58
N ILE A 90 41.23 6.58 -32.36
CA ILE A 90 41.21 7.75 -31.48
C ILE A 90 42.60 7.93 -30.88
N THR A 91 43.13 9.14 -30.98
CA THR A 91 44.38 9.55 -30.34
C THR A 91 44.06 10.46 -29.16
N PHE A 92 44.46 10.03 -27.96
CA PHE A 92 44.32 10.79 -26.73
C PHE A 92 45.60 11.59 -26.43
N PRO A 93 45.49 12.79 -25.83
CA PRO A 93 46.66 13.52 -25.37
C PRO A 93 47.14 12.96 -24.02
N GLU A 94 48.46 12.97 -23.79
CA GLU A 94 49.02 12.72 -22.45
C GLU A 94 48.58 13.83 -21.49
N GLY A 95 48.32 13.46 -20.22
CA GLY A 95 47.75 14.37 -19.21
C GLY A 95 46.23 14.32 -19.10
N MET A 96 45.55 13.61 -20.00
CA MET A 96 44.14 13.25 -19.88
C MET A 96 43.97 12.20 -18.77
N THR A 97 42.98 12.41 -17.91
CA THR A 97 42.74 11.61 -16.70
C THR A 97 41.39 10.89 -16.72
N HIS A 98 40.48 11.25 -17.63
CA HIS A 98 39.09 10.80 -17.54
C HIS A 98 38.47 10.45 -18.90
N ILE A 99 37.94 9.23 -19.05
CA ILE A 99 37.10 8.83 -20.18
C ILE A 99 35.75 8.47 -19.61
N GLY A 100 34.73 9.28 -19.87
CA GLY A 100 33.43 9.13 -19.24
C GLY A 100 32.58 7.98 -19.75
N ASP A 101 31.46 7.76 -19.05
CA ASP A 101 30.45 6.76 -19.37
C ASP A 101 30.01 6.83 -20.84
N TYR A 102 29.99 5.66 -21.49
CA TYR A 102 29.60 5.48 -22.89
C TYR A 102 30.38 6.28 -23.94
N ALA A 103 31.49 6.95 -23.59
CA ALA A 103 32.19 7.89 -24.45
C ALA A 103 32.35 7.35 -25.89
N PHE A 104 33.01 6.21 -26.08
CA PHE A 104 33.28 5.64 -27.40
C PHE A 104 32.42 4.40 -27.72
N CYS A 105 31.27 4.24 -27.05
CA CYS A 105 30.40 3.10 -27.27
C CYS A 105 29.89 3.03 -28.71
N ASN A 106 29.80 1.82 -29.26
CA ASN A 106 29.26 1.50 -30.57
C ASN A 106 30.01 2.16 -31.74
N ASN A 107 31.32 1.97 -31.80
CA ASN A 107 32.18 2.45 -32.88
C ASN A 107 32.89 1.27 -33.58
N SER A 108 33.98 1.53 -34.29
CA SER A 108 34.78 0.53 -35.00
C SER A 108 36.26 0.66 -34.65
N ILE A 109 36.56 1.06 -33.42
CA ILE A 109 37.92 1.27 -32.94
C ILE A 109 38.63 -0.08 -32.89
N THR A 110 39.79 -0.17 -33.57
CA THR A 110 40.62 -1.39 -33.59
C THR A 110 41.83 -1.31 -32.65
N THR A 111 42.33 -0.10 -32.43
CA THR A 111 43.51 0.18 -31.60
C THR A 111 43.20 1.37 -30.70
N VAL A 112 43.57 1.26 -29.43
CA VAL A 112 43.46 2.37 -28.48
C VAL A 112 44.79 2.60 -27.76
N ASN A 113 45.27 3.84 -27.69
CA ASN A 113 46.45 4.19 -26.92
C ASN A 113 46.01 5.02 -25.72
N LEU A 114 45.78 4.35 -24.59
CA LEU A 114 45.35 5.00 -23.35
C LEU A 114 46.50 5.79 -22.72
N PRO A 115 46.26 7.05 -22.32
CA PRO A 115 47.31 7.88 -21.74
C PRO A 115 47.79 7.33 -20.40
N SER A 116 49.07 7.55 -20.10
CA SER A 116 49.71 7.06 -18.87
C SER A 116 49.07 7.63 -17.59
N THR A 117 48.49 8.83 -17.69
CA THR A 117 47.84 9.57 -16.60
C THR A 117 46.36 9.21 -16.40
N LEU A 118 45.80 8.26 -17.16
CA LEU A 118 44.38 7.96 -17.10
C LEU A 118 43.97 7.39 -15.72
N GLN A 119 43.07 8.06 -15.02
CA GLN A 119 42.59 7.71 -13.68
C GLN A 119 41.17 7.19 -13.67
N HIS A 120 40.43 7.34 -14.77
CA HIS A 120 39.04 6.88 -14.86
C HIS A 120 38.67 6.39 -16.26
N ILE A 121 37.98 5.25 -16.31
CA ILE A 121 37.27 4.74 -17.48
C ILE A 121 35.84 4.45 -17.01
N GLY A 122 34.89 5.13 -17.64
CA GLY A 122 33.48 5.04 -17.32
C GLY A 122 32.85 3.73 -17.79
N MET A 123 31.65 3.52 -17.29
CA MET A 123 30.75 2.44 -17.65
C MET A 123 30.57 2.34 -19.16
N ALA A 124 30.78 1.14 -19.71
CA ALA A 124 30.59 0.82 -21.12
C ALA A 124 31.30 1.74 -22.12
N ALA A 125 32.34 2.47 -21.68
CA ALA A 125 33.01 3.51 -22.46
C ALA A 125 33.50 3.04 -23.84
N PHE A 126 33.86 1.77 -23.98
CA PHE A 126 34.35 1.17 -25.22
C PHE A 126 33.48 0.03 -25.75
N ASN A 127 32.27 -0.19 -25.22
CA ASN A 127 31.44 -1.31 -25.65
C ASN A 127 31.11 -1.23 -27.15
N SER A 128 30.86 -2.38 -27.79
CA SER A 128 30.57 -2.46 -29.23
C SER A 128 31.66 -1.82 -30.11
N ASN A 129 32.92 -2.11 -29.82
CA ASN A 129 34.06 -1.84 -30.71
C ASN A 129 34.67 -3.16 -31.21
N VAL A 130 35.84 -3.09 -31.84
CA VAL A 130 36.60 -4.23 -32.35
C VAL A 130 38.08 -4.12 -31.96
N ILE A 131 38.33 -3.73 -30.71
CA ILE A 131 39.65 -3.47 -30.17
C ILE A 131 40.42 -4.79 -30.10
N THR A 132 41.60 -4.80 -30.73
CA THR A 132 42.53 -5.94 -30.72
C THR A 132 43.90 -5.54 -30.18
N ARG A 133 44.18 -4.23 -30.08
CA ARG A 133 45.43 -3.71 -29.53
C ARG A 133 45.18 -2.52 -28.61
N ALA A 134 45.84 -2.53 -27.46
CA ALA A 134 45.90 -1.39 -26.55
C ALA A 134 47.37 -1.08 -26.19
N ASN A 135 47.78 0.18 -26.28
CA ASN A 135 49.16 0.61 -25.98
C ASN A 135 50.23 -0.22 -26.71
N GLY A 136 49.97 -0.57 -27.97
CA GLY A 136 50.87 -1.39 -28.79
C GLY A 136 50.93 -2.89 -28.42
N GLN A 137 50.14 -3.35 -27.45
CA GLN A 137 50.04 -4.76 -27.07
C GLN A 137 48.74 -5.37 -27.58
N ALA A 138 48.74 -6.66 -27.90
CA ALA A 138 47.51 -7.38 -28.21
C ALA A 138 46.65 -7.52 -26.95
N VAL A 139 45.34 -7.30 -27.06
CA VAL A 139 44.38 -7.41 -25.97
C VAL A 139 43.09 -8.09 -26.44
N ASP A 140 42.35 -8.65 -25.50
CA ASP A 140 40.98 -9.17 -25.70
C ASP A 140 39.92 -8.05 -25.70
N GLY A 141 40.32 -6.81 -25.43
CA GLY A 141 39.45 -5.63 -25.37
C GLY A 141 38.62 -5.52 -24.09
N LEU A 142 39.01 -6.26 -23.03
CA LEU A 142 38.50 -6.07 -21.69
C LEU A 142 39.14 -4.85 -21.01
N PHE A 143 38.31 -3.96 -20.47
CA PHE A 143 38.75 -2.78 -19.73
C PHE A 143 38.36 -2.88 -18.26
N TYR A 144 39.36 -2.70 -17.42
CA TYR A 144 39.25 -2.61 -15.98
C TYR A 144 39.14 -1.15 -15.54
N ALA A 145 38.60 -0.93 -14.34
CA ALA A 145 38.62 0.38 -13.70
C ALA A 145 40.06 0.88 -13.49
N ARG A 146 40.18 2.17 -13.19
CA ARG A 146 41.46 2.83 -12.87
C ARG A 146 41.40 3.38 -11.46
N LYS A 147 42.55 3.41 -10.80
CA LYS A 147 42.73 4.00 -9.47
C LYS A 147 43.19 5.45 -9.59
N ASP A 148 43.12 6.19 -8.50
CA ASP A 148 43.56 7.60 -8.43
C ASP A 148 45.05 7.79 -8.78
N ASP A 149 45.88 6.77 -8.54
CA ASP A 149 47.30 6.76 -8.93
C ASP A 149 47.54 6.37 -10.41
N ALA A 150 46.46 6.32 -11.20
CA ALA A 150 46.41 5.86 -12.58
C ALA A 150 46.79 4.38 -12.77
N SER A 151 47.01 3.58 -11.72
CA SER A 151 47.18 2.13 -11.90
C SER A 151 45.85 1.45 -12.27
N ILE A 152 45.94 0.26 -12.85
CA ILE A 152 44.77 -0.54 -13.22
C ILE A 152 44.19 -1.21 -11.97
N ASP A 153 42.88 -1.14 -11.82
CA ASP A 153 42.13 -1.88 -10.82
C ASP A 153 41.55 -3.19 -11.40
N TYR A 154 42.34 -4.25 -11.32
CA TYR A 154 41.95 -5.58 -11.80
C TYR A 154 40.78 -6.23 -11.06
N THR A 155 40.22 -5.56 -10.04
CA THR A 155 39.06 -6.05 -9.30
C THR A 155 37.73 -5.70 -9.97
N ARG A 156 37.70 -4.72 -10.87
CA ARG A 156 36.44 -4.23 -11.47
C ARG A 156 36.54 -4.13 -12.99
N ILE A 157 35.67 -4.87 -13.68
CA ILE A 157 35.44 -4.73 -15.12
C ILE A 157 34.44 -3.60 -15.36
N VAL A 158 34.74 -2.68 -16.27
CA VAL A 158 33.88 -1.52 -16.58
C VAL A 158 33.44 -1.43 -18.04
N SER A 159 34.16 -2.08 -18.95
CA SER A 159 33.80 -2.06 -20.38
C SER A 159 34.43 -3.24 -21.12
N TYR A 160 33.78 -3.67 -22.21
CA TYR A 160 34.32 -4.64 -23.15
C TYR A 160 34.14 -4.16 -24.60
N GLY A 161 35.24 -3.73 -25.21
CA GLY A 161 35.31 -3.25 -26.59
C GLY A 161 35.99 -4.21 -27.55
N GLY A 162 36.19 -5.45 -27.14
CA GLY A 162 36.98 -6.45 -27.87
C GLY A 162 36.35 -6.98 -29.14
N ALA A 163 37.21 -7.35 -30.10
CA ALA A 163 36.78 -8.08 -31.29
C ALA A 163 36.45 -9.56 -31.02
N THR A 164 36.89 -10.12 -29.89
CA THR A 164 36.66 -11.51 -29.51
C THR A 164 35.21 -11.76 -29.12
N LYS A 165 34.76 -13.01 -29.29
CA LYS A 165 33.41 -13.47 -28.88
C LYS A 165 33.44 -14.26 -27.58
N SER A 166 34.60 -14.37 -26.96
CA SER A 166 34.81 -15.12 -25.73
C SER A 166 35.56 -14.24 -24.75
N LEU A 167 35.15 -14.30 -23.49
CA LEU A 167 35.75 -13.58 -22.37
C LEU A 167 36.10 -14.59 -21.27
N ILE A 168 37.24 -14.40 -20.62
CA ILE A 168 37.63 -15.14 -19.41
C ILE A 168 37.61 -14.16 -18.24
N VAL A 169 36.81 -14.45 -17.22
CA VAL A 169 36.80 -13.70 -15.97
C VAL A 169 37.88 -14.28 -15.06
N THR A 170 38.82 -13.44 -14.63
CA THR A 170 40.00 -13.87 -13.87
C THR A 170 39.75 -13.88 -12.36
N SER A 171 40.63 -14.52 -11.61
CA SER A 171 40.51 -14.69 -10.15
C SER A 171 40.69 -13.42 -9.34
N THR A 172 41.08 -12.31 -9.96
CA THR A 172 41.18 -11.01 -9.28
C THR A 172 39.89 -10.21 -9.36
N VAL A 173 38.99 -10.56 -10.28
CA VAL A 173 37.74 -9.81 -10.51
C VAL A 173 36.79 -10.04 -9.34
N GLU A 174 36.42 -8.96 -8.67
CA GLU A 174 35.41 -8.93 -7.62
C GLU A 174 34.07 -8.40 -8.16
N THR A 175 34.09 -7.56 -9.19
CA THR A 175 32.89 -6.94 -9.73
C THR A 175 32.89 -6.89 -11.26
N ILE A 176 31.75 -7.27 -11.85
CA ILE A 176 31.40 -6.90 -13.21
C ILE A 176 30.46 -5.70 -13.10
N GLY A 177 30.95 -4.53 -13.51
CA GLY A 177 30.27 -3.25 -13.30
C GLY A 177 28.98 -3.11 -14.12
N GLU A 178 28.19 -2.11 -13.76
CA GLU A 178 26.97 -1.73 -14.49
C GLU A 178 27.26 -1.61 -15.99
N ASP A 179 26.40 -2.19 -16.82
CA ASP A 179 26.47 -2.23 -18.29
C ASP A 179 27.83 -2.69 -18.89
N ALA A 180 28.74 -3.25 -18.10
CA ALA A 180 30.13 -3.42 -18.50
C ALA A 180 30.32 -4.28 -19.77
N LEU A 181 29.46 -5.27 -19.98
CA LEU A 181 29.51 -6.16 -21.15
C LEU A 181 28.34 -5.96 -22.12
N VAL A 182 27.43 -5.00 -21.87
CA VAL A 182 26.24 -4.78 -22.70
C VAL A 182 26.59 -4.46 -24.15
N LEU A 183 25.74 -4.87 -25.08
CA LEU A 183 25.93 -4.70 -26.54
C LEU A 183 27.18 -5.41 -27.10
N SER A 184 27.96 -6.09 -26.28
CA SER A 184 29.11 -6.83 -26.77
C SER A 184 28.68 -8.00 -27.66
N ARG A 185 29.62 -8.47 -28.49
CA ARG A 185 29.41 -9.60 -29.39
C ARG A 185 29.79 -10.93 -28.74
N LEU A 186 29.81 -10.96 -27.41
CA LEU A 186 30.17 -12.13 -26.63
C LEU A 186 29.12 -13.22 -26.78
N THR A 187 29.60 -14.43 -27.07
CA THR A 187 28.80 -15.66 -27.14
C THR A 187 29.24 -16.69 -26.10
N SER A 188 30.30 -16.41 -25.34
CA SER A 188 30.80 -17.26 -24.27
C SER A 188 31.51 -16.42 -23.22
N ILE A 189 31.27 -16.73 -21.95
CA ILE A 189 31.99 -16.13 -20.83
C ILE A 189 32.38 -17.26 -19.89
N ASP A 190 33.68 -17.35 -19.61
CA ASP A 190 34.25 -18.36 -18.73
C ASP A 190 34.46 -17.78 -17.33
N PHE A 191 33.71 -18.33 -16.37
CA PHE A 191 33.77 -17.97 -14.95
C PHE A 191 34.55 -19.00 -14.10
N THR A 192 35.18 -20.01 -14.72
CA THR A 192 35.89 -21.08 -14.00
C THR A 192 36.91 -20.55 -12.99
N ASN A 193 37.56 -19.42 -13.31
CA ASN A 193 38.56 -18.79 -12.45
C ASN A 193 38.01 -17.62 -11.61
N ALA A 194 36.72 -17.30 -11.67
CA ALA A 194 36.13 -16.11 -11.04
C ALA A 194 35.85 -16.31 -9.53
N THR A 195 36.83 -16.84 -8.79
CA THR A 195 36.69 -17.23 -7.37
C THR A 195 36.58 -16.06 -6.40
N ALA A 196 36.96 -14.85 -6.83
CA ALA A 196 36.85 -13.62 -6.04
C ALA A 196 35.59 -12.82 -6.38
N LEU A 197 34.78 -13.25 -7.35
CA LEU A 197 33.62 -12.52 -7.82
C LEU A 197 32.59 -12.38 -6.70
N LYS A 198 32.23 -11.13 -6.37
CA LYS A 198 31.27 -10.76 -5.33
C LYS A 198 29.99 -10.19 -5.92
N THR A 199 30.08 -9.43 -7.00
CA THR A 199 28.92 -8.73 -7.56
C THR A 199 28.91 -8.75 -9.08
N ILE A 200 27.71 -8.99 -9.61
CA ILE A 200 27.36 -8.70 -11.01
C ILE A 200 26.35 -7.57 -10.94
N GLU A 201 26.71 -6.39 -11.42
CA GLU A 201 25.88 -5.20 -11.25
C GLU A 201 24.75 -5.11 -12.29
N ARG A 202 23.96 -4.03 -12.20
CA ARG A 202 22.79 -3.78 -13.04
C ARG A 202 23.15 -3.90 -14.53
N SER A 203 22.34 -4.63 -15.29
CA SER A 203 22.48 -4.78 -16.74
C SER A 203 23.87 -5.24 -17.24
N ALA A 204 24.75 -5.75 -16.36
CA ALA A 204 26.16 -5.99 -16.67
C ALA A 204 26.37 -6.88 -17.91
N LEU A 205 25.47 -7.84 -18.14
CA LEU A 205 25.48 -8.76 -19.27
C LEU A 205 24.18 -8.67 -20.11
N TYR A 206 23.45 -7.55 -20.05
CA TYR A 206 22.16 -7.43 -20.72
C TYR A 206 22.23 -7.72 -22.23
N SER A 207 21.29 -8.53 -22.72
CA SER A 207 21.06 -8.81 -24.15
C SER A 207 22.24 -9.46 -24.88
N LEU A 208 23.05 -10.28 -24.20
CA LEU A 208 24.09 -11.09 -24.83
C LEU A 208 23.52 -12.36 -25.49
N SER A 209 24.38 -13.19 -26.09
CA SER A 209 24.00 -14.49 -26.66
C SER A 209 24.85 -15.60 -26.07
N VAL A 210 24.73 -15.79 -24.75
CA VAL A 210 25.54 -16.67 -23.90
C VAL A 210 24.67 -17.83 -23.39
N PRO A 211 24.62 -18.99 -24.08
CA PRO A 211 23.70 -20.07 -23.74
C PRO A 211 24.06 -20.81 -22.45
N THR A 212 25.24 -20.60 -21.90
CA THR A 212 25.71 -21.25 -20.67
C THR A 212 26.34 -20.22 -19.75
N ILE A 213 25.88 -20.21 -18.51
CA ILE A 213 26.45 -19.45 -17.39
C ILE A 213 26.69 -20.43 -16.26
N ASP A 214 27.97 -20.73 -16.02
CA ASP A 214 28.40 -21.58 -14.92
C ASP A 214 29.07 -20.69 -13.86
N LEU A 215 28.39 -20.51 -12.71
CA LEU A 215 28.88 -19.75 -11.57
C LEU A 215 29.20 -20.67 -10.38
N SER A 216 29.35 -21.98 -10.60
CA SER A 216 29.61 -22.98 -9.56
C SER A 216 30.91 -22.72 -8.77
N ASN A 217 31.86 -21.95 -9.32
CA ASN A 217 33.09 -21.57 -8.63
C ASN A 217 33.03 -20.19 -7.94
N CYS A 218 31.88 -19.50 -8.01
CA CYS A 218 31.71 -18.14 -7.49
C CYS A 218 31.10 -18.14 -6.07
N SER A 219 31.76 -18.79 -5.11
CA SER A 219 31.24 -18.93 -3.74
C SER A 219 31.19 -17.62 -2.93
N GLN A 220 31.88 -16.58 -3.40
CA GLN A 220 31.85 -15.24 -2.81
C GLN A 220 30.79 -14.32 -3.43
N LEU A 221 30.07 -14.78 -4.46
CA LEU A 221 29.05 -13.99 -5.14
C LEU A 221 27.92 -13.68 -4.15
N THR A 222 27.70 -12.41 -3.84
CA THR A 222 26.67 -11.94 -2.92
C THR A 222 25.44 -11.42 -3.65
N SER A 223 25.58 -10.89 -4.87
CA SER A 223 24.44 -10.33 -5.59
C SER A 223 24.56 -10.42 -7.11
N ILE A 224 23.40 -10.59 -7.73
CA ILE A 224 23.18 -10.44 -9.17
C ILE A 224 22.18 -9.30 -9.36
N GLY A 225 22.62 -8.23 -10.03
CA GLY A 225 21.88 -6.99 -10.15
C GLY A 225 20.67 -7.07 -11.08
N GLN A 226 19.85 -6.02 -11.02
CA GLN A 226 18.68 -5.85 -11.89
C GLN A 226 19.08 -5.97 -13.36
N TYR A 227 18.33 -6.74 -14.16
CA TYR A 227 18.62 -7.01 -15.58
C TYR A 227 19.99 -7.67 -15.88
N GLY A 228 20.72 -8.15 -14.87
CA GLY A 228 22.12 -8.58 -15.01
C GLY A 228 22.38 -9.54 -16.17
N PHE A 229 21.47 -10.50 -16.38
CA PHE A 229 21.49 -11.51 -17.45
C PHE A 229 20.20 -11.51 -18.30
N MET A 230 19.46 -10.39 -18.35
CA MET A 230 18.22 -10.36 -19.11
C MET A 230 18.47 -10.55 -20.61
N SER A 231 17.64 -11.36 -21.28
CA SER A 231 17.69 -11.60 -22.72
C SER A 231 19.02 -12.17 -23.24
N CYS A 232 19.71 -12.99 -22.43
CA CYS A 232 21.01 -13.57 -22.78
C CYS A 232 20.92 -14.87 -23.60
N GLY A 233 19.72 -15.45 -23.72
CA GLY A 233 19.51 -16.77 -24.33
C GLY A 233 20.08 -17.92 -23.51
N ILE A 234 20.20 -17.75 -22.18
CA ILE A 234 20.76 -18.76 -21.27
C ILE A 234 19.84 -19.99 -21.27
N GLU A 235 20.43 -21.15 -21.55
CA GLU A 235 19.77 -22.47 -21.49
C GLU A 235 20.25 -23.23 -20.25
N ASN A 236 21.56 -23.15 -19.96
CA ASN A 236 22.19 -23.80 -18.81
C ASN A 236 22.68 -22.74 -17.82
N LEU A 237 22.11 -22.73 -16.62
CA LEU A 237 22.51 -21.88 -15.51
C LEU A 237 22.93 -22.76 -14.33
N ASP A 238 24.17 -22.62 -13.87
CA ASP A 238 24.66 -23.28 -12.67
C ASP A 238 24.98 -22.26 -11.58
N LEU A 239 24.22 -22.31 -10.48
CA LEU A 239 24.40 -21.50 -9.27
C LEU A 239 24.78 -22.36 -8.06
N SER A 240 25.13 -23.63 -8.26
CA SER A 240 25.29 -24.64 -7.19
C SER A 240 26.37 -24.28 -6.15
N GLY A 241 27.38 -23.49 -6.53
CA GLY A 241 28.42 -23.00 -5.62
C GLY A 241 28.16 -21.63 -5.02
N CYS A 242 27.07 -20.93 -5.38
CA CYS A 242 26.79 -19.56 -4.96
C CYS A 242 26.19 -19.48 -3.54
N THR A 243 26.85 -20.08 -2.54
CA THR A 243 26.32 -20.18 -1.16
C THR A 243 26.18 -18.83 -0.44
N SER A 244 26.94 -17.80 -0.87
CA SER A 244 26.91 -16.44 -0.32
C SER A 244 25.91 -15.51 -1.03
N LEU A 245 25.23 -16.00 -2.08
CA LEU A 245 24.30 -15.19 -2.88
C LEU A 245 23.10 -14.83 -2.02
N SER A 246 22.94 -13.55 -1.71
CA SER A 246 21.89 -13.05 -0.83
C SER A 246 20.77 -12.32 -1.56
N ASP A 247 21.03 -11.84 -2.79
CA ASP A 247 20.07 -11.09 -3.59
C ASP A 247 20.16 -11.43 -5.09
N ILE A 248 18.99 -11.70 -5.69
CA ILE A 248 18.78 -11.72 -7.14
C ILE A 248 17.85 -10.56 -7.51
N GLY A 249 18.38 -9.58 -8.23
CA GLY A 249 17.68 -8.37 -8.62
C GLY A 249 16.50 -8.61 -9.56
N GLY A 250 15.61 -7.62 -9.65
CA GLY A 250 14.45 -7.68 -10.55
C GLY A 250 14.87 -7.89 -12.00
N HIS A 251 14.13 -8.72 -12.73
CA HIS A 251 14.42 -9.09 -14.13
C HIS A 251 15.82 -9.67 -14.39
N ALA A 252 16.59 -10.07 -13.37
CA ALA A 252 17.98 -10.51 -13.53
C ALA A 252 18.16 -11.57 -14.62
N PHE A 253 17.27 -12.54 -14.72
CA PHE A 253 17.26 -13.62 -15.73
C PHE A 253 16.00 -13.58 -16.61
N TYR A 254 15.36 -12.42 -16.75
CA TYR A 254 14.15 -12.26 -17.56
C TYR A 254 14.42 -12.61 -19.03
N ASN A 255 13.48 -13.29 -19.69
CA ASN A 255 13.52 -13.60 -21.12
C ASN A 255 14.76 -14.43 -21.53
N ASN A 256 14.99 -15.54 -20.83
CA ASN A 256 16.00 -16.53 -21.19
C ASN A 256 15.32 -17.86 -21.60
N ARG A 257 16.07 -18.96 -21.59
CA ARG A 257 15.61 -20.31 -21.96
C ARG A 257 15.99 -21.34 -20.90
N ILE A 258 16.13 -20.91 -19.64
CA ILE A 258 16.53 -21.79 -18.54
C ILE A 258 15.47 -22.87 -18.39
N GLU A 259 15.87 -24.14 -18.47
CA GLU A 259 14.98 -25.30 -18.35
C GLU A 259 14.92 -25.85 -16.92
N LYS A 260 16.07 -25.85 -16.23
CA LYS A 260 16.21 -26.28 -14.84
C LYS A 260 16.81 -25.16 -14.03
N LEU A 261 16.21 -24.87 -12.89
CA LEU A 261 16.68 -23.85 -11.97
C LEU A 261 16.81 -24.43 -10.57
N ASP A 262 18.04 -24.65 -10.14
CA ASP A 262 18.34 -25.11 -8.78
C ASP A 262 18.90 -23.94 -7.94
N LEU A 263 18.11 -23.48 -6.97
CA LEU A 263 18.53 -22.47 -5.99
C LEU A 263 18.73 -23.07 -4.58
N SER A 264 18.68 -24.40 -4.45
CA SER A 264 18.69 -25.09 -3.15
C SER A 264 20.00 -24.87 -2.37
N ASN A 265 21.12 -24.69 -3.09
CA ASN A 265 22.43 -24.38 -2.51
C ASN A 265 22.66 -22.89 -2.23
N CYS A 266 21.77 -21.99 -2.68
CA CYS A 266 21.86 -20.55 -2.43
C CYS A 266 21.38 -20.21 -1.01
N THR A 267 22.03 -20.76 0.02
CA THR A 267 21.56 -20.71 1.41
C THR A 267 21.49 -19.32 2.03
N ALA A 268 22.22 -18.34 1.49
CA ALA A 268 22.16 -16.95 1.93
C ALA A 268 21.04 -16.15 1.25
N LEU A 269 20.35 -16.72 0.24
CA LEU A 269 19.41 -16.00 -0.62
C LEU A 269 18.12 -15.71 0.13
N LEU A 270 17.92 -14.42 0.46
CA LEU A 270 16.73 -13.96 1.19
C LEU A 270 15.64 -13.45 0.24
N THR A 271 16.06 -12.92 -0.91
CA THR A 271 15.21 -12.19 -1.86
C THR A 271 15.37 -12.71 -3.29
N VAL A 272 14.24 -13.04 -3.92
CA VAL A 272 14.15 -13.31 -5.36
C VAL A 272 13.35 -12.20 -6.03
N GLY A 273 14.02 -11.40 -6.86
CA GLY A 273 13.50 -10.14 -7.39
C GLY A 273 12.29 -10.25 -8.31
N PHE A 274 11.57 -9.14 -8.44
CA PHE A 274 10.40 -8.99 -9.30
C PHE A 274 10.71 -9.40 -10.74
N GLU A 275 9.92 -10.32 -11.31
CA GLU A 275 10.09 -10.86 -12.68
C GLU A 275 11.49 -11.42 -13.00
N SER A 276 12.29 -11.75 -11.98
CA SER A 276 13.69 -12.19 -12.13
C SER A 276 13.86 -13.38 -13.08
N PHE A 277 12.95 -14.35 -13.08
CA PHE A 277 12.98 -15.55 -13.94
C PHE A 277 11.77 -15.63 -14.88
N ARG A 278 11.08 -14.52 -15.13
CA ARG A 278 9.93 -14.50 -16.05
C ARG A 278 10.35 -14.76 -17.49
N ASN A 279 9.48 -15.40 -18.26
CA ASN A 279 9.71 -15.76 -19.67
C ASN A 279 10.96 -16.64 -19.83
N ASN A 280 10.98 -17.77 -19.12
CA ASN A 280 11.98 -18.82 -19.31
C ASN A 280 11.30 -20.11 -19.77
N SER A 281 12.00 -21.24 -19.72
CA SER A 281 11.46 -22.57 -20.02
C SER A 281 11.52 -23.49 -18.80
N ILE A 282 11.46 -22.92 -17.58
CA ILE A 282 11.72 -23.67 -16.35
C ILE A 282 10.63 -24.72 -16.18
N THR A 283 11.04 -25.99 -16.09
CA THR A 283 10.17 -27.14 -15.84
C THR A 283 10.36 -27.72 -14.44
N ASP A 284 11.56 -27.55 -13.90
CA ASP A 284 12.06 -28.09 -12.64
C ASP A 284 12.70 -26.95 -11.83
N LEU A 285 12.10 -26.63 -10.69
CA LEU A 285 12.47 -25.50 -9.83
C LEU A 285 12.77 -25.99 -8.42
N ALA A 286 14.01 -25.82 -7.95
CA ALA A 286 14.29 -25.88 -6.52
C ALA A 286 14.36 -24.45 -5.97
N LEU A 287 13.52 -24.15 -5.00
CA LEU A 287 13.46 -22.85 -4.34
C LEU A 287 14.61 -22.68 -3.33
N PRO A 288 15.09 -21.45 -3.11
CA PRO A 288 16.08 -21.19 -2.07
C PRO A 288 15.50 -21.46 -0.67
N PRO A 289 16.20 -22.22 0.18
CA PRO A 289 15.64 -22.73 1.43
C PRO A 289 15.29 -21.61 2.44
N ASN A 290 16.08 -20.53 2.44
CA ASN A 290 15.99 -19.44 3.42
C ASN A 290 15.34 -18.16 2.86
N ALA A 291 14.80 -18.19 1.64
CA ALA A 291 14.14 -17.01 1.11
C ALA A 291 12.85 -16.72 1.88
N THR A 292 12.79 -15.52 2.44
CA THR A 292 11.60 -14.98 3.11
C THR A 292 10.79 -14.10 2.17
N THR A 293 11.36 -13.67 1.04
CA THR A 293 10.69 -12.84 0.05
C THR A 293 10.95 -13.32 -1.36
N ILE A 294 9.91 -13.83 -2.00
CA ILE A 294 9.84 -13.99 -3.45
C ILE A 294 8.91 -12.89 -3.96
N TYR A 295 9.42 -12.00 -4.82
CA TYR A 295 8.63 -10.89 -5.32
C TYR A 295 7.65 -11.33 -6.41
N SER A 296 6.60 -10.52 -6.58
CA SER A 296 5.56 -10.73 -7.59
C SER A 296 6.11 -11.10 -8.96
N ALA A 297 5.45 -12.04 -9.62
CA ALA A 297 5.72 -12.48 -10.98
C ALA A 297 7.16 -13.01 -11.24
N ALA A 298 7.94 -13.30 -10.20
CA ALA A 298 9.33 -13.79 -10.32
C ALA A 298 9.47 -14.95 -11.32
N PHE A 299 8.50 -15.86 -11.38
CA PHE A 299 8.55 -17.06 -12.21
C PHE A 299 7.44 -17.09 -13.28
N ASN A 300 6.85 -15.95 -13.63
CA ASN A 300 5.75 -15.93 -14.58
C ASN A 300 6.15 -16.44 -15.97
N ASN A 301 5.18 -17.05 -16.67
CA ASN A 301 5.34 -17.56 -18.04
C ASN A 301 6.56 -18.50 -18.19
N ASN A 302 6.57 -19.53 -17.35
CA ASN A 302 7.43 -20.70 -17.44
C ASN A 302 6.62 -21.94 -17.81
N GLN A 303 7.18 -23.13 -17.56
CA GLN A 303 6.59 -24.44 -17.83
C GLN A 303 6.72 -25.36 -16.60
N ILE A 304 6.62 -24.81 -15.39
CA ILE A 304 6.92 -25.50 -14.13
C ILE A 304 5.96 -26.68 -13.94
N THR A 305 6.54 -27.84 -13.63
CA THR A 305 5.81 -29.08 -13.29
C THR A 305 6.30 -29.71 -12.00
N ILE A 306 7.46 -29.29 -11.50
CA ILE A 306 8.09 -29.77 -10.27
C ILE A 306 8.60 -28.55 -9.50
N ILE A 307 8.30 -28.52 -8.19
CA ILE A 307 8.89 -27.57 -7.24
C ILE A 307 9.45 -28.37 -6.06
N ASP A 308 10.71 -28.17 -5.70
CA ASP A 308 11.38 -28.82 -4.57
C ASP A 308 11.20 -30.35 -4.57
N ASP A 309 11.48 -30.99 -5.72
CA ASP A 309 11.31 -32.42 -6.00
C ASP A 309 9.86 -32.96 -5.91
N GLU A 310 8.87 -32.09 -5.73
CA GLU A 310 7.45 -32.46 -5.64
C GLU A 310 6.65 -32.01 -6.89
N PRO A 311 5.68 -32.80 -7.37
CA PRO A 311 4.80 -32.38 -8.47
C PRO A 311 4.04 -31.09 -8.14
N SER A 312 3.96 -30.17 -9.11
CA SER A 312 3.33 -28.87 -8.93
C SER A 312 2.60 -28.41 -10.18
N GLU A 313 1.47 -27.74 -10.00
CA GLU A 313 0.76 -26.99 -11.06
C GLU A 313 1.45 -25.64 -11.36
N GLY A 314 2.58 -25.35 -10.70
CA GLY A 314 3.38 -24.14 -10.90
C GLY A 314 2.83 -22.89 -10.21
N PHE A 315 2.06 -23.06 -9.13
CA PHE A 315 1.71 -21.98 -8.21
C PHE A 315 2.88 -21.69 -7.27
N ILE A 316 3.25 -20.41 -7.14
CA ILE A 316 4.24 -19.95 -6.18
C ILE A 316 3.53 -19.06 -5.15
N TYR A 317 3.70 -19.43 -3.88
CA TYR A 317 3.09 -18.78 -2.74
C TYR A 317 4.06 -17.83 -2.05
N LYS A 318 3.51 -16.88 -1.30
CA LYS A 318 4.30 -16.03 -0.41
C LYS A 318 4.98 -16.91 0.65
N ARG A 319 6.19 -16.54 1.06
CA ARG A 319 6.91 -17.20 2.16
C ARG A 319 6.67 -16.48 3.48
N ASN A 320 6.50 -17.25 4.54
CA ASN A 320 6.49 -16.77 5.92
C ASN A 320 7.91 -16.49 6.42
N VAL A 321 8.02 -15.82 7.57
CA VAL A 321 9.31 -15.55 8.21
C VAL A 321 10.04 -16.85 8.59
N ASP A 322 9.31 -17.91 8.90
CA ASP A 322 9.83 -19.25 9.19
C ASP A 322 10.10 -20.09 7.94
N THR A 323 10.09 -19.46 6.75
CA THR A 323 10.32 -20.04 5.43
C THR A 323 9.29 -21.06 4.97
N THR A 324 8.17 -21.22 5.69
CA THR A 324 7.03 -22.00 5.18
C THR A 324 6.22 -21.22 4.15
N ASP A 325 5.49 -21.92 3.28
CA ASP A 325 4.60 -21.30 2.30
C ASP A 325 3.28 -20.84 2.94
N ASP A 326 2.92 -19.58 2.75
CA ASP A 326 1.59 -19.04 3.03
C ASP A 326 0.67 -19.34 1.84
N LEU A 327 0.02 -20.50 1.90
CA LEU A 327 -0.88 -20.99 0.86
C LEU A 327 -2.08 -20.07 0.59
N THR A 328 -2.33 -19.08 1.44
CA THR A 328 -3.41 -18.09 1.24
C THR A 328 -3.03 -16.98 0.25
N GLN A 329 -1.74 -16.83 -0.08
CA GLN A 329 -1.23 -15.72 -0.87
C GLN A 329 -0.46 -16.19 -2.10
N LEU A 330 -1.10 -16.14 -3.27
CA LEU A 330 -0.43 -16.39 -4.55
C LEU A 330 0.35 -15.16 -5.01
N ILE A 331 1.59 -15.33 -5.45
CA ILE A 331 2.48 -14.23 -5.86
C ILE A 331 3.03 -14.36 -7.28
N SER A 332 3.12 -15.57 -7.82
CA SER A 332 3.58 -15.84 -9.18
C SER A 332 3.00 -17.17 -9.66
N TYR A 333 2.84 -17.29 -10.98
CA TYR A 333 2.42 -18.53 -11.62
C TYR A 333 3.31 -18.84 -12.82
N GLY A 334 4.07 -19.92 -12.70
CA GLY A 334 4.99 -20.41 -13.72
C GLY A 334 4.59 -21.74 -14.34
N GLY A 335 3.40 -22.27 -14.01
CA GLY A 335 2.92 -23.57 -14.49
C GLY A 335 2.70 -23.65 -16.00
N VAL A 336 2.51 -24.87 -16.51
CA VAL A 336 2.27 -25.13 -17.95
C VAL A 336 0.85 -24.73 -18.37
N SER A 337 -0.15 -24.94 -17.52
CA SER A 337 -1.56 -24.71 -17.90
C SER A 337 -1.85 -23.23 -18.17
N ARG A 338 -2.73 -22.98 -19.14
CA ARG A 338 -3.30 -21.65 -19.46
C ARG A 338 -4.82 -21.60 -19.25
N SER A 339 -5.37 -22.68 -18.68
CA SER A 339 -6.70 -22.80 -18.09
C SER A 339 -6.50 -23.15 -16.62
N VAL A 340 -6.46 -22.14 -15.76
CA VAL A 340 -5.97 -22.28 -14.38
C VAL A 340 -7.12 -22.46 -13.42
N VAL A 341 -7.07 -23.49 -12.58
CA VAL A 341 -8.01 -23.65 -11.45
C VAL A 341 -7.32 -23.17 -10.19
N VAL A 342 -7.80 -22.09 -9.58
CA VAL A 342 -7.17 -21.52 -8.38
C VAL A 342 -7.55 -22.34 -7.14
N PRO A 343 -6.59 -22.69 -6.26
CA PRO A 343 -6.88 -23.46 -5.06
C PRO A 343 -7.79 -22.73 -4.06
N ALA A 344 -8.70 -23.48 -3.41
CA ALA A 344 -9.77 -22.95 -2.57
C ALA A 344 -9.30 -22.17 -1.33
N GLN A 345 -8.09 -22.44 -0.85
CA GLN A 345 -7.49 -21.77 0.32
C GLN A 345 -6.96 -20.37 0.02
N VAL A 346 -6.88 -19.98 -1.25
CA VAL A 346 -6.32 -18.68 -1.66
C VAL A 346 -7.25 -17.55 -1.22
N GLU A 347 -6.70 -16.65 -0.41
CA GLU A 347 -7.38 -15.44 0.06
C GLU A 347 -6.93 -14.20 -0.73
N ARG A 348 -5.71 -14.23 -1.30
CA ARG A 348 -5.13 -13.11 -2.05
C ARG A 348 -4.43 -13.60 -3.30
N ILE A 349 -4.85 -13.06 -4.45
CA ILE A 349 -4.06 -13.09 -5.68
C ILE A 349 -3.27 -11.78 -5.72
N ASN A 350 -1.96 -11.83 -5.45
CA ASN A 350 -1.14 -10.62 -5.37
C ASN A 350 -0.89 -9.99 -6.74
N SER A 351 -0.31 -8.78 -6.70
CA SER A 351 0.00 -7.99 -7.89
C SER A 351 0.80 -8.80 -8.91
N SER A 352 0.43 -8.66 -10.19
CA SER A 352 1.03 -9.33 -11.34
C SER A 352 1.09 -10.87 -11.31
N CYS A 353 0.43 -11.56 -10.37
CA CYS A 353 0.55 -13.01 -10.17
C CYS A 353 0.38 -13.84 -11.46
N PHE A 354 -0.61 -13.52 -12.27
CA PHE A 354 -0.89 -14.15 -13.58
C PHE A 354 -0.68 -13.18 -14.75
N ASN A 355 0.08 -12.09 -14.58
CA ASN A 355 0.25 -11.10 -15.64
C ASN A 355 1.04 -11.63 -16.84
N LEU A 356 0.50 -11.43 -18.05
CA LEU A 356 1.14 -11.74 -19.33
C LEU A 356 1.77 -13.13 -19.36
N ILE A 357 0.94 -14.11 -18.99
CA ILE A 357 1.25 -15.54 -19.14
C ILE A 357 0.50 -16.15 -20.33
N GLY A 358 -0.39 -15.40 -20.99
CA GLY A 358 -1.19 -15.87 -22.12
C GLY A 358 -2.38 -16.74 -21.72
N MET A 359 -2.83 -16.63 -20.46
CA MET A 359 -3.97 -17.37 -19.91
C MET A 359 -5.26 -17.08 -20.70
N TYR A 360 -6.07 -18.08 -20.98
CA TYR A 360 -7.36 -17.92 -21.68
C TYR A 360 -8.57 -18.29 -20.83
N ALA A 361 -8.37 -19.03 -19.73
CA ALA A 361 -9.41 -19.32 -18.75
C ALA A 361 -8.83 -19.33 -17.34
N ILE A 362 -9.63 -18.87 -16.37
CA ILE A 362 -9.36 -19.01 -14.95
C ILE A 362 -10.65 -19.42 -14.24
N ASP A 363 -10.56 -20.44 -13.41
CA ASP A 363 -11.64 -20.94 -12.57
C ASP A 363 -11.41 -20.49 -11.12
N LEU A 364 -12.34 -19.69 -10.62
CA LEU A 364 -12.40 -19.16 -9.26
C LEU A 364 -13.60 -19.74 -8.47
N SER A 365 -14.27 -20.77 -8.98
CA SER A 365 -15.51 -21.31 -8.39
C SER A 365 -15.32 -21.78 -6.94
N ASN A 366 -14.10 -22.21 -6.58
CA ASN A 366 -13.76 -22.69 -5.25
C ASN A 366 -13.19 -21.61 -4.32
N CYS A 367 -12.99 -20.38 -4.82
CA CYS A 367 -12.29 -19.31 -4.12
C CYS A 367 -13.22 -18.48 -3.21
N THR A 368 -14.00 -19.14 -2.35
CA THR A 368 -14.97 -18.46 -1.46
C THR A 368 -14.31 -17.59 -0.38
N LYS A 369 -13.02 -17.81 -0.12
CA LYS A 369 -12.20 -17.03 0.82
C LYS A 369 -11.41 -15.89 0.15
N LEU A 370 -11.47 -15.76 -1.18
CA LEU A 370 -10.72 -14.73 -1.90
C LEU A 370 -11.23 -13.34 -1.52
N THR A 371 -10.38 -12.55 -0.85
CA THR A 371 -10.67 -11.18 -0.43
C THR A 371 -10.02 -10.13 -1.34
N TYR A 372 -8.97 -10.51 -2.06
CA TYR A 372 -8.11 -9.54 -2.75
C TYR A 372 -7.62 -10.01 -4.11
N ILE A 373 -7.82 -9.16 -5.13
CA ILE A 373 -7.21 -9.28 -6.45
C ILE A 373 -6.32 -8.06 -6.71
N GLY A 374 -5.01 -8.30 -6.76
CA GLY A 374 -3.97 -7.27 -6.78
C GLY A 374 -3.79 -6.52 -8.10
N HIS A 375 -2.95 -5.49 -8.05
CA HIS A 375 -2.69 -4.63 -9.21
C HIS A 375 -2.09 -5.45 -10.36
N ARG A 376 -2.69 -5.37 -11.55
CA ARG A 376 -2.33 -6.19 -12.73
C ARG A 376 -2.35 -7.71 -12.51
N ALA A 377 -3.01 -8.22 -11.47
CA ALA A 377 -2.97 -9.63 -11.10
C ALA A 377 -3.30 -10.60 -12.24
N LEU A 378 -4.29 -10.29 -13.09
CA LEU A 378 -4.70 -11.08 -14.25
C LEU A 378 -4.60 -10.31 -15.57
N ALA A 379 -3.84 -9.22 -15.60
CA ALA A 379 -3.76 -8.34 -16.76
C ALA A 379 -2.99 -8.95 -17.93
N SER A 380 -3.21 -8.41 -19.13
CA SER A 380 -2.44 -8.72 -20.34
C SER A 380 -2.49 -10.20 -20.72
N ASN A 381 -3.69 -10.78 -20.67
CA ASN A 381 -3.96 -12.18 -21.00
C ASN A 381 -5.00 -12.27 -22.14
N ASN A 382 -5.50 -13.48 -22.37
CA ASN A 382 -6.52 -13.79 -23.39
C ASN A 382 -7.86 -14.23 -22.75
N LEU A 383 -8.14 -13.83 -21.50
CA LEU A 383 -9.38 -14.22 -20.82
C LEU A 383 -10.60 -13.71 -21.59
N ASN A 384 -11.54 -14.61 -21.89
CA ASN A 384 -12.78 -14.30 -22.60
C ASN A 384 -14.02 -14.39 -21.70
N THR A 385 -13.86 -14.84 -20.47
CA THR A 385 -14.90 -14.96 -19.44
C THR A 385 -14.25 -14.78 -18.08
N ILE A 386 -15.02 -14.28 -17.12
CA ILE A 386 -14.62 -14.25 -15.71
C ILE A 386 -15.88 -14.44 -14.85
N ASP A 387 -15.88 -15.50 -14.04
CA ASP A 387 -16.92 -15.74 -13.05
C ASP A 387 -16.39 -15.42 -11.65
N LEU A 388 -16.99 -14.43 -11.00
CA LEU A 388 -16.70 -14.03 -9.62
C LEU A 388 -17.88 -14.33 -8.69
N SER A 389 -18.90 -15.05 -9.15
CA SER A 389 -20.14 -15.28 -8.41
C SER A 389 -19.93 -16.05 -7.09
N THR A 390 -18.85 -16.83 -7.00
CA THR A 390 -18.46 -17.59 -5.81
C THR A 390 -17.51 -16.83 -4.88
N CYS A 391 -16.93 -15.72 -5.34
CA CYS A 391 -15.98 -14.90 -4.59
C CYS A 391 -16.70 -13.96 -3.62
N THR A 392 -17.59 -14.49 -2.77
CA THR A 392 -18.46 -13.71 -1.88
C THR A 392 -17.70 -12.94 -0.80
N ALA A 393 -16.47 -13.35 -0.50
CA ALA A 393 -15.57 -12.65 0.42
C ALA A 393 -14.75 -11.54 -0.25
N LEU A 394 -14.87 -11.33 -1.57
CA LEU A 394 -14.02 -10.39 -2.31
C LEU A 394 -14.26 -8.95 -1.86
N GLU A 395 -13.22 -8.30 -1.34
CA GLU A 395 -13.27 -6.95 -0.78
C GLU A 395 -12.70 -5.91 -1.75
N LYS A 396 -11.65 -6.28 -2.51
CA LYS A 396 -10.93 -5.35 -3.38
C LYS A 396 -10.51 -5.98 -4.70
N ILE A 397 -10.73 -5.23 -5.78
CA ILE A 397 -10.13 -5.42 -7.09
C ILE A 397 -9.26 -4.19 -7.35
N GLU A 398 -7.95 -4.37 -7.49
CA GLU A 398 -7.02 -3.26 -7.67
C GLU A 398 -6.94 -2.73 -9.11
N SER A 399 -6.23 -1.62 -9.28
CA SER A 399 -6.04 -0.99 -10.58
C SER A 399 -5.42 -1.96 -11.59
N TYR A 400 -5.93 -1.92 -12.82
CA TYR A 400 -5.55 -2.81 -13.91
C TYR A 400 -5.71 -4.32 -13.65
N ALA A 401 -6.38 -4.78 -12.58
CA ALA A 401 -6.44 -6.20 -12.21
C ALA A 401 -6.77 -7.16 -13.37
N PHE A 402 -7.74 -6.81 -14.21
CA PHE A 402 -8.20 -7.58 -15.37
C PHE A 402 -7.95 -6.86 -16.71
N ALA A 403 -7.09 -5.83 -16.73
CA ALA A 403 -6.89 -5.02 -17.92
C ALA A 403 -6.22 -5.80 -19.06
N TYR A 404 -6.44 -5.38 -20.31
CA TYR A 404 -5.83 -5.99 -21.50
C TYR A 404 -6.19 -7.49 -21.63
N ASN A 405 -7.48 -7.78 -21.64
CA ASN A 405 -8.06 -9.11 -21.84
C ASN A 405 -9.13 -9.05 -22.97
N ARG A 406 -10.01 -10.05 -23.05
CA ARG A 406 -11.11 -10.15 -24.04
C ARG A 406 -12.46 -10.39 -23.35
N LEU A 407 -12.63 -9.88 -22.13
CA LEU A 407 -13.83 -10.10 -21.34
C LEU A 407 -15.01 -9.32 -21.94
N PRO A 408 -16.14 -9.97 -22.29
CA PRO A 408 -17.35 -9.29 -22.79
C PRO A 408 -18.21 -8.75 -21.64
N GLU A 409 -18.07 -9.32 -20.45
CA GLU A 409 -18.79 -8.94 -19.24
C GLU A 409 -17.94 -9.23 -17.99
N ALA A 410 -18.33 -8.63 -16.87
CA ALA A 410 -17.79 -8.93 -15.54
C ALA A 410 -18.95 -9.00 -14.54
N ASN A 411 -19.29 -10.20 -14.08
CA ASN A 411 -20.38 -10.38 -13.11
C ASN A 411 -19.87 -10.16 -11.68
N LEU A 412 -20.18 -9.00 -11.10
CA LEU A 412 -19.83 -8.65 -9.72
C LEU A 412 -20.98 -8.81 -8.73
N SER A 413 -22.14 -9.33 -9.16
CA SER A 413 -23.40 -9.27 -8.40
C SER A 413 -23.35 -9.96 -7.02
N GLN A 414 -22.54 -11.01 -6.88
CA GLN A 414 -22.39 -11.76 -5.62
C GLN A 414 -21.19 -11.30 -4.77
N CYS A 415 -20.40 -10.34 -5.27
CA CYS A 415 -19.26 -9.79 -4.53
C CYS A 415 -19.75 -8.77 -3.48
N THR A 416 -20.57 -9.21 -2.52
CA THR A 416 -21.24 -8.31 -1.57
C THR A 416 -20.28 -7.68 -0.56
N LYS A 417 -19.03 -8.12 -0.45
CA LYS A 417 -18.02 -7.44 0.37
C LYS A 417 -17.16 -6.43 -0.42
N LEU A 418 -17.34 -6.35 -1.74
CA LEU A 418 -16.50 -5.55 -2.62
C LEU A 418 -16.72 -4.06 -2.33
N SER A 419 -15.69 -3.38 -1.83
CA SER A 419 -15.74 -1.97 -1.47
C SER A 419 -14.82 -1.09 -2.32
N TYR A 420 -14.02 -1.72 -3.20
CA TYR A 420 -13.03 -1.02 -4.01
C TYR A 420 -12.82 -1.71 -5.35
N ILE A 421 -12.94 -0.93 -6.43
CA ILE A 421 -12.56 -1.29 -7.80
C ILE A 421 -11.58 -0.23 -8.29
N GLY A 422 -10.32 -0.58 -8.49
CA GLY A 422 -9.26 0.36 -8.83
C GLY A 422 -9.36 0.89 -10.26
N SER A 423 -8.70 2.03 -10.52
CA SER A 423 -8.67 2.67 -11.84
C SER A 423 -8.26 1.67 -12.92
N LYS A 424 -8.99 1.66 -14.02
CA LYS A 424 -8.70 0.81 -15.19
C LYS A 424 -8.71 -0.69 -14.87
N ALA A 425 -9.39 -1.14 -13.81
CA ALA A 425 -9.46 -2.55 -13.43
C ALA A 425 -9.85 -3.46 -14.60
N PHE A 426 -10.78 -3.02 -15.44
CA PHE A 426 -11.28 -3.74 -16.62
C PHE A 426 -10.90 -3.08 -17.96
N TYR A 427 -9.93 -2.16 -17.95
CA TYR A 427 -9.51 -1.42 -19.16
C TYR A 427 -9.03 -2.33 -20.30
N SER A 428 -9.27 -1.93 -21.54
CA SER A 428 -8.84 -2.68 -22.74
C SER A 428 -9.37 -4.13 -22.73
N ASN A 429 -10.68 -4.24 -22.53
CA ASN A 429 -11.49 -5.45 -22.72
C ASN A 429 -12.55 -5.19 -23.79
N THR A 430 -13.34 -6.21 -24.14
CA THR A 430 -14.50 -6.04 -25.03
C THR A 430 -15.73 -5.48 -24.32
N LEU A 431 -15.78 -5.56 -22.99
CA LEU A 431 -16.84 -4.98 -22.17
C LEU A 431 -16.79 -3.44 -22.22
N SER A 432 -17.96 -2.82 -22.39
CA SER A 432 -18.13 -1.37 -22.34
C SER A 432 -18.81 -0.89 -21.06
N SER A 433 -19.23 -1.81 -20.20
CA SER A 433 -19.90 -1.51 -18.95
C SER A 433 -19.86 -2.69 -17.98
N PHE A 434 -20.12 -2.43 -16.71
CA PHE A 434 -20.34 -3.44 -15.68
C PHE A 434 -21.27 -2.91 -14.58
N ASN A 435 -21.81 -3.80 -13.75
CA ASN A 435 -22.69 -3.43 -12.65
C ASN A 435 -21.89 -3.33 -11.35
N LEU A 436 -22.02 -2.18 -10.67
CA LEU A 436 -21.50 -2.01 -9.32
C LEU A 436 -22.33 -2.86 -8.34
N PRO A 437 -21.72 -3.66 -7.44
CA PRO A 437 -22.49 -4.42 -6.46
C PRO A 437 -23.08 -3.51 -5.38
N THR A 438 -23.90 -4.09 -4.49
CA THR A 438 -24.36 -3.45 -3.26
C THR A 438 -23.57 -4.02 -2.09
N PRO A 439 -22.56 -3.31 -1.55
CA PRO A 439 -21.77 -3.79 -0.44
C PRO A 439 -22.63 -4.02 0.82
N ALA A 440 -22.43 -5.19 1.44
CA ALA A 440 -22.96 -5.60 2.73
C ALA A 440 -21.76 -6.03 3.60
N ILE A 441 -21.25 -5.08 4.40
CA ILE A 441 -20.05 -5.24 5.22
C ILE A 441 -20.49 -5.11 6.68
N ASP A 442 -20.11 -6.08 7.51
CA ASP A 442 -20.49 -6.13 8.92
C ASP A 442 -20.02 -4.87 9.67
N GLY A 443 -20.92 -4.23 10.41
CA GLY A 443 -20.66 -2.97 11.12
C GLY A 443 -20.73 -1.71 10.27
N PHE A 444 -21.06 -1.81 8.97
CA PHE A 444 -21.14 -0.67 8.06
C PHE A 444 -22.42 -0.65 7.23
N THR A 445 -23.02 0.54 7.10
CA THR A 445 -24.10 0.80 6.15
C THR A 445 -23.51 1.39 4.86
N PHE A 446 -23.69 0.70 3.74
CA PHE A 446 -23.37 1.22 2.42
C PHE A 446 -24.26 2.41 2.05
N LYS A 447 -23.65 3.50 1.57
CA LYS A 447 -24.37 4.72 1.14
C LYS A 447 -24.46 4.82 -0.38
N HIS A 448 -23.31 4.81 -1.06
CA HIS A 448 -23.17 4.89 -2.51
C HIS A 448 -21.73 4.56 -2.89
N TRP A 449 -21.49 4.32 -4.17
CA TRP A 449 -20.16 4.35 -4.78
C TRP A 449 -19.79 5.78 -5.17
N LEU A 450 -18.50 6.09 -5.16
CA LEU A 450 -17.92 7.36 -5.59
C LEU A 450 -16.80 7.08 -6.62
N ASP A 451 -16.76 7.82 -7.73
CA ASP A 451 -15.67 7.75 -8.70
C ASP A 451 -14.58 8.84 -8.50
N ASP A 452 -13.57 8.91 -9.39
CA ASP A 452 -12.50 9.91 -9.26
C ASP A 452 -12.98 11.34 -9.54
N GLU A 453 -14.08 11.50 -10.28
CA GLU A 453 -14.76 12.77 -10.55
C GLU A 453 -15.77 13.17 -9.45
N LYS A 454 -15.91 12.35 -8.40
CA LYS A 454 -16.85 12.50 -7.28
C LYS A 454 -18.33 12.35 -7.66
N VAL A 455 -18.62 11.67 -8.76
CA VAL A 455 -19.97 11.24 -9.12
C VAL A 455 -20.38 10.07 -8.22
N THR A 456 -21.63 10.10 -7.75
CA THR A 456 -22.17 9.10 -6.83
C THR A 456 -23.07 8.10 -7.54
N TYR A 457 -22.96 6.82 -7.21
CA TYR A 457 -23.75 5.74 -7.81
C TYR A 457 -24.40 4.85 -6.75
N ALA A 458 -25.65 4.44 -6.94
CA ALA A 458 -26.29 3.44 -6.10
C ALA A 458 -25.70 2.04 -6.37
N GLY A 459 -25.83 1.12 -5.42
CA GLY A 459 -25.55 -0.30 -5.67
C GLY A 459 -26.48 -0.86 -6.76
N GLY A 460 -25.95 -1.73 -7.62
CA GLY A 460 -26.64 -2.26 -8.81
C GLY A 460 -26.56 -1.37 -10.04
N THR A 461 -25.99 -0.16 -9.95
CA THR A 461 -25.88 0.75 -11.11
C THR A 461 -24.92 0.21 -12.16
N THR A 462 -25.34 0.23 -13.43
CA THR A 462 -24.46 -0.02 -14.57
C THR A 462 -23.61 1.22 -14.87
N VAL A 463 -22.29 1.07 -14.86
CA VAL A 463 -21.34 2.13 -15.23
C VAL A 463 -20.72 1.83 -16.59
N THR A 464 -20.51 2.87 -17.40
CA THR A 464 -19.94 2.76 -18.76
C THR A 464 -18.48 3.20 -18.84
N ASP A 465 -17.97 3.89 -17.82
CA ASP A 465 -16.55 4.23 -17.77
C ASP A 465 -15.75 3.13 -17.09
N VAL A 466 -15.02 2.37 -17.90
CA VAL A 466 -14.16 1.27 -17.43
C VAL A 466 -12.76 1.73 -17.01
N HIS A 467 -12.47 3.03 -17.06
CA HIS A 467 -11.18 3.63 -16.66
C HIS A 467 -11.20 4.15 -15.23
N GLU A 468 -12.37 4.55 -14.75
CA GLU A 468 -12.55 5.13 -13.43
C GLU A 468 -12.25 4.14 -12.30
N ARG A 469 -11.89 4.70 -11.15
CA ARG A 469 -11.89 3.98 -9.87
C ARG A 469 -13.27 4.13 -9.24
N TYR A 470 -13.76 3.09 -8.58
CA TYR A 470 -14.99 3.13 -7.79
C TYR A 470 -14.69 2.73 -6.35
N GLN A 471 -15.05 3.60 -5.40
CA GLN A 471 -14.89 3.38 -3.98
C GLN A 471 -16.23 3.44 -3.26
N ALA A 472 -16.55 2.43 -2.46
CA ALA A 472 -17.76 2.41 -1.66
C ALA A 472 -17.64 3.40 -0.49
N ILE A 473 -18.66 4.25 -0.33
CA ILE A 473 -18.82 5.11 0.84
C ILE A 473 -19.67 4.36 1.87
N LEU A 474 -19.06 4.13 3.02
CA LEU A 474 -19.61 3.34 4.13
C LEU A 474 -19.77 4.23 5.37
N SER A 475 -20.80 3.96 6.18
CA SER A 475 -20.96 4.61 7.49
C SER A 475 -21.00 3.56 8.58
N ALA A 476 -20.07 3.62 9.52
CA ALA A 476 -20.00 2.68 10.64
C ALA A 476 -21.21 2.84 11.57
N TYR A 477 -21.70 1.73 12.10
CA TYR A 477 -22.75 1.69 13.10
C TYR A 477 -22.42 0.71 14.22
N TYR A 478 -23.05 0.91 15.37
CA TYR A 478 -22.77 0.22 16.62
C TYR A 478 -24.06 -0.17 17.33
N ASP A 479 -23.94 -1.18 18.19
CA ASP A 479 -25.01 -1.57 19.10
C ASP A 479 -24.95 -0.72 20.37
N VAL A 480 -26.10 -0.22 20.79
CA VAL A 480 -26.28 0.53 22.04
C VAL A 480 -27.24 -0.23 22.94
N SER A 481 -26.77 -0.69 24.09
CA SER A 481 -27.61 -1.38 25.06
C SER A 481 -27.84 -0.55 26.32
N PHE A 482 -29.07 -0.55 26.82
CA PHE A 482 -29.41 0.02 28.11
C PHE A 482 -29.76 -1.08 29.10
N THR A 483 -29.28 -0.95 30.34
CA THR A 483 -29.73 -1.74 31.49
C THR A 483 -30.42 -0.81 32.48
N VAL A 484 -31.72 -0.99 32.73
CA VAL A 484 -32.51 -0.11 33.58
C VAL A 484 -32.87 -0.82 34.89
N LEU A 485 -32.48 -0.21 36.01
CA LEU A 485 -32.54 -0.82 37.35
C LEU A 485 -33.27 0.07 38.36
N ASP A 486 -33.90 -0.53 39.36
CA ASP A 486 -34.24 0.07 40.65
C ASP A 486 -33.23 -0.44 41.69
N GLY A 487 -32.22 0.38 42.00
CA GLY A 487 -31.04 -0.06 42.75
C GLY A 487 -30.28 -1.17 42.00
N ILE A 488 -30.53 -2.43 42.38
CA ILE A 488 -29.96 -3.64 41.75
C ILE A 488 -31.02 -4.48 41.01
N ALA A 489 -32.30 -4.17 41.15
CA ALA A 489 -33.40 -4.94 40.59
C ALA A 489 -33.73 -4.45 39.17
N PRO A 490 -33.79 -5.33 38.15
CA PRO A 490 -34.26 -4.99 36.81
C PRO A 490 -35.66 -4.38 36.78
N ILE A 491 -35.88 -3.34 35.96
CA ILE A 491 -37.20 -2.75 35.72
C ILE A 491 -37.73 -3.25 34.37
N GLU A 492 -38.58 -4.27 34.40
CA GLU A 492 -39.31 -4.77 33.23
C GLU A 492 -40.40 -3.77 32.81
N GLY A 493 -40.58 -3.56 31.50
CA GLY A 493 -41.56 -2.63 30.95
C GLY A 493 -41.11 -1.17 30.92
N ALA A 494 -39.89 -0.85 31.35
CA ALA A 494 -39.29 0.47 31.15
C ALA A 494 -39.08 0.74 29.64
N ILE A 495 -39.45 1.93 29.18
CA ILE A 495 -39.32 2.37 27.80
C ILE A 495 -38.09 3.27 27.70
N VAL A 496 -37.14 2.89 26.86
CA VAL A 496 -35.99 3.70 26.50
C VAL A 496 -36.25 4.33 25.14
N GLU A 497 -35.99 5.63 25.01
CA GLU A 497 -35.99 6.37 23.75
C GLU A 497 -34.60 6.92 23.47
N ILE A 498 -34.11 6.72 22.25
CA ILE A 498 -32.85 7.29 21.72
C ILE A 498 -33.10 7.79 20.29
N GLU A 499 -32.86 9.08 20.02
CA GLU A 499 -33.10 9.71 18.70
C GLU A 499 -34.44 9.37 18.04
N GLY A 500 -35.53 9.34 18.83
CA GLY A 500 -36.87 9.02 18.35
C GLY A 500 -37.12 7.52 18.08
N GLN A 501 -36.13 6.64 18.29
CA GLN A 501 -36.34 5.20 18.38
C GLN A 501 -36.76 4.84 19.80
N THR A 502 -37.86 4.11 19.97
CA THR A 502 -38.37 3.68 21.28
C THR A 502 -38.35 2.16 21.39
N ALA A 503 -37.91 1.64 22.54
CA ALA A 503 -37.96 0.21 22.82
C ALA A 503 -38.28 -0.03 24.30
N ALA A 504 -39.21 -0.94 24.56
CA ALA A 504 -39.54 -1.39 25.91
C ALA A 504 -38.63 -2.54 26.33
N ILE A 505 -38.21 -2.54 27.60
CA ILE A 505 -37.46 -3.62 28.22
C ILE A 505 -38.40 -4.80 28.44
N ALA A 506 -38.18 -5.87 27.67
CA ALA A 506 -38.95 -7.11 27.74
C ALA A 506 -38.20 -8.26 28.44
N SER A 507 -36.96 -8.00 28.92
CA SER A 507 -36.13 -9.02 29.56
C SER A 507 -36.18 -8.92 31.09
N ALA A 508 -36.19 -10.07 31.75
CA ALA A 508 -36.05 -10.18 33.20
C ALA A 508 -34.69 -9.67 33.71
N GLU A 509 -33.74 -9.42 32.81
CA GLU A 509 -32.42 -8.82 33.11
C GLU A 509 -32.43 -7.28 33.06
N GLY A 510 -33.54 -6.65 32.64
CA GLY A 510 -33.64 -5.18 32.62
C GLY A 510 -32.97 -4.54 31.40
N LYS A 511 -32.67 -5.34 30.37
CA LYS A 511 -31.88 -4.93 29.20
C LYS A 511 -32.74 -4.71 27.96
N VAL A 512 -32.34 -3.71 27.18
CA VAL A 512 -32.81 -3.44 25.81
C VAL A 512 -31.63 -3.00 24.95
N SER A 513 -31.63 -3.38 23.67
CA SER A 513 -30.57 -3.01 22.72
C SER A 513 -31.15 -2.33 21.49
N PHE A 514 -30.45 -1.32 21.01
CA PHE A 514 -30.66 -0.62 19.75
C PHE A 514 -29.50 -0.96 18.83
N THR A 515 -29.79 -1.48 17.64
CA THR A 515 -28.78 -1.79 16.62
C THR A 515 -28.72 -0.67 15.58
N ASN A 516 -27.66 -0.60 14.80
CA ASN A 516 -27.49 0.38 13.70
C ASN A 516 -27.44 1.86 14.17
N ILE A 517 -26.88 2.12 15.35
CA ILE A 517 -26.66 3.49 15.82
C ILE A 517 -25.32 3.99 15.26
N TYR A 518 -25.33 5.08 14.49
CA TYR A 518 -24.11 5.62 13.87
C TYR A 518 -23.15 6.23 14.91
N ALA A 519 -21.91 6.54 14.54
CA ALA A 519 -21.04 7.30 15.43
C ALA A 519 -21.63 8.71 15.68
N GLY A 520 -21.70 9.12 16.94
CA GLY A 520 -22.30 10.40 17.31
C GLY A 520 -22.71 10.52 18.78
N ASN A 521 -23.16 11.72 19.14
CA ASN A 521 -23.71 12.01 20.45
C ASN A 521 -25.23 11.93 20.40
N TYR A 522 -25.79 11.12 21.29
CA TYR A 522 -27.22 10.84 21.33
C TYR A 522 -27.80 11.19 22.68
N SER A 523 -28.94 11.87 22.67
CA SER A 523 -29.74 12.06 23.88
C SER A 523 -30.69 10.88 24.04
N TYR A 524 -30.88 10.44 25.29
CA TYR A 524 -31.83 9.39 25.61
C TYR A 524 -32.78 9.82 26.73
N THR A 525 -33.99 9.27 26.70
CA THR A 525 -34.95 9.36 27.81
C THR A 525 -35.40 7.97 28.20
N ILE A 526 -35.72 7.78 29.48
CA ILE A 526 -36.19 6.51 30.04
C ILE A 526 -37.42 6.80 30.88
N THR A 527 -38.50 6.07 30.61
CA THR A 527 -39.75 6.18 31.36
C THR A 527 -40.20 4.80 31.81
N ALA A 528 -40.70 4.70 33.04
CA ALA A 528 -41.28 3.47 33.57
C ALA A 528 -42.45 3.84 34.49
N ASN A 529 -43.53 3.06 34.45
CA ASN A 529 -44.70 3.34 35.28
C ASN A 529 -44.33 3.26 36.77
N GLY A 530 -44.62 4.31 37.54
CA GLY A 530 -44.27 4.40 38.96
C GLY A 530 -42.86 4.92 39.27
N TYR A 531 -42.08 5.34 38.27
CA TYR A 531 -40.72 5.87 38.42
C TYR A 531 -40.61 7.30 37.87
N GLU A 532 -39.65 8.08 38.38
CA GLU A 532 -39.30 9.37 37.77
C GLU A 532 -38.56 9.14 36.44
N SER A 533 -38.91 9.92 35.41
CA SER A 533 -38.23 9.82 34.12
C SER A 533 -36.76 10.21 34.23
N ALA A 534 -35.87 9.44 33.63
CA ALA A 534 -34.45 9.78 33.51
C ALA A 534 -34.13 10.26 32.10
N ALA A 535 -33.23 11.23 31.99
CA ALA A 535 -32.69 11.68 30.71
C ALA A 535 -31.17 11.82 30.82
N GLY A 536 -30.48 11.62 29.70
CA GLY A 536 -29.03 11.76 29.63
C GLY A 536 -28.53 11.73 28.21
N SER A 537 -27.22 11.62 28.06
CA SER A 537 -26.58 11.44 26.77
C SER A 537 -25.59 10.28 26.79
N ILE A 538 -25.37 9.71 25.61
CA ILE A 538 -24.30 8.76 25.32
C ILE A 538 -23.50 9.26 24.11
N SER A 539 -22.20 8.96 24.09
CA SER A 539 -21.36 9.11 22.91
C SER A 539 -21.08 7.71 22.35
N VAL A 540 -21.31 7.53 21.05
CA VAL A 540 -21.01 6.30 20.33
C VAL A 540 -19.77 6.59 19.47
N ASP A 541 -18.62 6.10 19.93
CA ASP A 541 -17.31 6.33 19.31
C ASP A 541 -16.60 4.99 19.07
N ASP A 542 -16.70 4.47 17.85
CA ASP A 542 -15.96 3.30 17.37
C ASP A 542 -16.07 2.00 18.19
N VAL A 543 -17.10 1.89 19.02
CA VAL A 543 -17.40 0.70 19.85
C VAL A 543 -18.88 0.64 20.24
N ALA A 544 -19.38 -0.57 20.48
CA ALA A 544 -20.69 -0.78 21.10
C ALA A 544 -20.76 -0.14 22.49
N VAL A 545 -21.87 0.53 22.79
CA VAL A 545 -22.07 1.27 24.05
C VAL A 545 -23.05 0.54 24.94
N SER A 546 -22.64 0.24 26.18
CA SER A 546 -23.56 -0.26 27.20
C SER A 546 -23.74 0.77 28.31
N LYS A 547 -24.99 1.16 28.58
CA LYS A 547 -25.36 2.17 29.57
C LYS A 547 -26.28 1.59 30.64
N THR A 548 -25.82 1.58 31.88
CA THR A 548 -26.70 1.29 33.02
C THR A 548 -27.31 2.58 33.57
N VAL A 549 -28.63 2.59 33.77
CA VAL A 549 -29.37 3.72 34.34
C VAL A 549 -30.25 3.22 35.46
N SER A 550 -30.09 3.77 36.66
CA SER A 550 -30.99 3.49 37.78
C SER A 550 -32.12 4.52 37.82
N LEU A 551 -33.36 4.07 37.90
CA LEU A 551 -34.52 4.94 38.13
C LEU A 551 -34.88 4.96 39.61
N SER A 552 -35.38 6.11 40.08
CA SER A 552 -35.93 6.26 41.41
C SER A 552 -37.45 6.14 41.34
N LEU A 553 -38.07 5.48 42.32
CA LEU A 553 -39.52 5.48 42.46
C LEU A 553 -40.04 6.91 42.44
N ALA A 554 -41.09 7.15 41.65
CA ALA A 554 -41.81 8.40 41.67
C ALA A 554 -42.40 8.55 43.06
N THR A 555 -41.75 9.35 43.90
CA THR A 555 -42.30 9.64 45.22
C THR A 555 -43.62 10.38 44.99
N ALA A 556 -44.68 9.92 45.65
CA ALA A 556 -45.99 10.60 45.67
C ALA A 556 -45.92 12.04 46.23
N LEU A 557 -44.72 12.53 46.57
CA LEU A 557 -44.45 13.85 47.13
C LEU A 557 -44.13 14.94 46.10
N ASN A 558 -43.96 14.63 44.81
CA ASN A 558 -43.77 15.66 43.77
C ASN A 558 -45.07 16.11 43.08
N GLN A 559 -46.24 15.73 43.61
CA GLN A 559 -47.55 16.31 43.26
C GLN A 559 -48.38 16.73 44.48
N LEU A 560 -47.78 17.37 45.47
CA LEU A 560 -48.55 18.22 46.39
C LEU A 560 -48.65 19.62 45.79
N GLU A 561 -49.70 19.87 45.00
CA GLU A 561 -50.21 21.23 44.95
C GLU A 561 -50.56 21.63 46.39
N GLU A 562 -49.82 22.58 46.96
CA GLU A 562 -50.11 23.11 48.29
C GLU A 562 -51.53 23.70 48.28
N ILE A 563 -52.51 22.98 48.86
CA ILE A 563 -53.89 23.46 48.95
C ILE A 563 -53.92 24.68 49.87
N LYS A 564 -53.94 25.88 49.26
CA LYS A 564 -53.98 27.14 50.00
C LYS A 564 -55.41 27.44 50.42
N LEU A 565 -55.63 27.43 51.74
CA LEU A 565 -56.88 27.85 52.38
C LEU A 565 -56.60 29.09 53.23
N SER A 566 -57.27 30.19 52.93
CA SER A 566 -57.25 31.42 53.74
C SER A 566 -58.63 31.71 54.30
N ILE A 567 -58.68 32.24 55.52
CA ILE A 567 -59.94 32.60 56.19
C ILE A 567 -59.89 34.06 56.63
N TYR A 568 -60.95 34.81 56.35
CA TYR A 568 -61.01 36.24 56.64
C TYR A 568 -62.46 36.77 56.75
N PRO A 569 -62.69 37.87 57.48
CA PRO A 569 -61.74 38.49 58.41
C PRO A 569 -61.49 37.62 59.65
N ASN A 570 -60.31 37.71 60.23
CA ASN A 570 -59.97 37.07 61.50
C ASN A 570 -59.24 38.11 62.37
N PRO A 571 -59.87 38.69 63.42
CA PRO A 571 -61.13 38.26 64.04
C PRO A 571 -62.39 38.48 63.19
N VAL A 572 -63.35 37.56 63.29
CA VAL A 572 -64.65 37.60 62.58
C VAL A 572 -65.77 38.05 63.50
N ILE A 573 -66.76 38.78 62.95
CA ILE A 573 -67.95 39.21 63.70
C ILE A 573 -69.18 38.40 63.29
N ASN A 574 -69.59 38.42 62.02
CA ASN A 574 -70.83 37.74 61.58
C ASN A 574 -70.57 36.61 60.58
N THR A 575 -69.79 36.89 59.53
CA THR A 575 -69.57 35.94 58.44
C THR A 575 -68.08 35.71 58.24
N LEU A 576 -67.65 34.45 58.33
CA LEU A 576 -66.29 34.03 58.02
C LEU A 576 -66.24 33.60 56.55
N ASN A 577 -65.39 34.25 55.75
CA ASN A 577 -65.13 33.86 54.37
C ASN A 577 -63.93 32.91 54.33
N ILE A 578 -64.01 31.91 53.46
CA ILE A 578 -62.99 30.90 53.26
C ILE A 578 -62.70 30.86 51.78
N LYS A 579 -61.48 31.23 51.42
CA LYS A 579 -61.00 31.20 50.05
C LYS A 579 -60.10 29.98 49.87
N GLN A 580 -60.40 29.19 48.85
CA GLN A 580 -59.67 27.99 48.49
C GLN A 580 -58.96 28.15 47.14
N SER A 581 -57.85 27.45 46.96
CA SER A 581 -57.17 27.32 45.67
C SER A 581 -56.72 25.87 45.52
N ASN A 582 -56.95 25.31 44.33
CA ASN A 582 -56.48 23.98 43.91
C ASN A 582 -57.10 22.77 44.65
N SER A 583 -58.25 22.94 45.32
CA SER A 583 -59.13 21.84 45.76
C SER A 583 -60.52 22.34 46.17
N ASN A 584 -61.54 21.48 46.09
CA ASN A 584 -62.92 21.80 46.52
C ASN A 584 -63.20 21.23 47.92
N ILE A 585 -63.53 22.08 48.88
CA ILE A 585 -64.05 21.68 50.20
C ILE A 585 -65.45 21.09 50.03
N THR A 586 -65.69 19.90 50.58
CA THR A 586 -66.99 19.21 50.58
C THR A 586 -67.65 19.24 51.95
N LEU A 587 -66.88 19.34 53.03
CA LEU A 587 -67.40 19.42 54.38
C LEU A 587 -66.57 20.39 55.23
N LEU A 588 -67.27 21.17 56.04
CA LEU A 588 -66.69 22.11 56.97
C LEU A 588 -67.28 21.90 58.36
N ASP A 589 -66.41 21.69 59.34
CA ASP A 589 -66.77 21.58 60.74
C ASP A 589 -66.09 22.69 61.56
N ILE A 590 -66.85 23.33 62.45
CA ILE A 590 -66.32 24.29 63.43
C ILE A 590 -66.36 23.65 64.81
N TYR A 591 -65.25 23.72 65.53
CA TYR A 591 -65.07 23.24 66.89
C TYR A 591 -64.71 24.41 67.82
N ASN A 592 -65.16 24.36 69.06
CA ASN A 592 -64.67 25.27 70.09
C ASN A 592 -63.25 24.86 70.55
N TYR A 593 -62.59 25.70 71.36
CA TYR A 593 -61.26 25.41 71.91
C TYR A 593 -61.17 24.13 72.78
N ARG A 594 -62.31 23.57 73.21
CA ARG A 594 -62.39 22.30 73.94
C ARG A 594 -62.54 21.08 73.02
N GLY A 595 -62.54 21.28 71.70
CA GLY A 595 -62.68 20.22 70.69
C GLY A 595 -64.11 19.73 70.47
N ILE A 596 -65.13 20.40 71.01
CA ILE A 596 -66.54 20.05 70.77
C ILE A 596 -66.99 20.66 69.44
N LYS A 597 -67.57 19.85 68.56
CA LYS A 597 -68.15 20.31 67.28
C LYS A 597 -69.37 21.18 67.53
N ILE A 598 -69.34 22.42 67.04
CA ILE A 598 -70.38 23.42 67.23
C ILE A 598 -71.24 23.59 65.98
N LYS A 599 -70.64 23.49 64.80
CA LYS A 599 -71.34 23.65 63.52
C LYS A 599 -70.74 22.73 62.48
N SER A 600 -71.57 22.23 61.57
CA SER A 600 -71.16 21.47 60.40
C SER A 600 -71.90 21.99 59.18
N LYS A 601 -71.22 22.09 58.03
CA LYS A 601 -71.79 22.55 56.76
C LYS A 601 -71.21 21.70 55.63
N THR A 602 -72.06 20.95 54.95
CA THR A 602 -71.70 20.29 53.68
C THR A 602 -71.76 21.31 52.55
N ILE A 603 -70.77 21.27 51.66
CA ILE A 603 -70.66 22.13 50.50
C ILE A 603 -70.89 21.25 49.28
N THR A 604 -71.99 21.47 48.57
CA THR A 604 -72.41 20.63 47.44
C THR A 604 -71.91 21.13 46.08
N ASN A 605 -71.46 22.37 45.99
CA ASN A 605 -70.95 22.99 44.75
C ASN A 605 -69.55 23.56 44.96
N ALA A 606 -68.71 23.50 43.92
CA ALA A 606 -67.34 24.01 43.90
C ALA A 606 -67.31 25.55 43.86
N GLU A 607 -67.66 26.20 44.97
CA GLU A 607 -67.58 27.66 45.11
C GLU A 607 -66.19 28.06 45.61
N ASN A 608 -65.51 28.96 44.90
CA ASN A 608 -64.14 29.39 45.27
C ASN A 608 -64.09 30.22 46.57
N ASP A 609 -65.19 30.89 46.93
CA ASP A 609 -65.34 31.68 48.15
C ASP A 609 -66.54 31.16 48.96
N ILE A 610 -66.27 30.46 50.06
CA ILE A 610 -67.30 29.88 50.93
C ILE A 610 -67.56 30.81 52.11
N GLN A 611 -68.81 31.18 52.32
CA GLN A 611 -69.25 31.97 53.46
C GLN A 611 -69.88 31.11 54.55
N VAL A 612 -69.45 31.32 55.79
CA VAL A 612 -69.99 30.67 56.98
C VAL A 612 -70.49 31.71 57.97
N ASP A 613 -71.80 31.70 58.20
CA ASP A 613 -72.42 32.49 59.26
C ASP A 613 -71.99 31.95 60.63
N VAL A 614 -71.36 32.81 61.42
CA VAL A 614 -70.87 32.58 62.78
C VAL A 614 -71.48 33.58 63.77
N GLN A 615 -72.49 34.36 63.40
CA GLN A 615 -73.06 35.45 64.21
C GLN A 615 -73.48 34.98 65.62
N ASN A 616 -74.03 33.77 65.71
CA ASN A 616 -74.57 33.17 66.94
C ASN A 616 -73.50 32.44 67.78
N LEU A 617 -72.24 32.41 67.35
CA LEU A 617 -71.14 31.89 68.16
C LEU A 617 -70.74 32.89 69.24
N ALA A 618 -70.56 32.42 70.48
CA ALA A 618 -70.00 33.24 71.55
C ALA A 618 -68.57 33.68 71.21
N SER A 619 -68.14 34.84 71.71
CA SER A 619 -66.76 35.32 71.48
C SER A 619 -65.73 34.34 72.04
N GLY A 620 -64.69 34.04 71.25
CA GLY A 620 -63.66 33.07 71.62
C GLY A 620 -62.89 32.52 70.42
N LEU A 621 -61.95 31.62 70.71
CA LEU A 621 -61.15 30.92 69.70
C LEU A 621 -61.87 29.66 69.22
N TYR A 622 -61.92 29.48 67.90
CA TYR A 622 -62.53 28.34 67.23
C TYR A 622 -61.55 27.72 66.24
N ILE A 623 -61.71 26.41 66.03
CA ILE A 623 -60.99 25.64 65.03
C ILE A 623 -61.96 25.30 63.92
N ILE A 624 -61.56 25.52 62.68
CA ILE A 624 -62.30 25.10 61.49
C ILE A 624 -61.54 23.99 60.80
N LYS A 625 -62.22 22.87 60.55
CA LYS A 625 -61.69 21.68 59.90
C LYS A 625 -62.46 21.47 58.61
N CYS A 626 -61.77 21.55 57.48
CA CYS A 626 -62.33 21.42 56.15
C CYS A 626 -61.85 20.11 55.53
N LEU A 627 -62.77 19.27 55.08
CA LEU A 627 -62.49 18.08 54.30
C LEU A 627 -62.67 18.42 52.82
N THR A 628 -61.67 18.11 52.00
CA THR A 628 -61.75 18.31 50.55
C THR A 628 -62.35 17.09 49.86
N GLN A 629 -62.79 17.26 48.61
CA GLN A 629 -63.30 16.18 47.76
C GLN A 629 -62.31 15.02 47.63
N ASN A 630 -61.02 15.31 47.70
CA ASN A 630 -59.93 14.32 47.61
C ASN A 630 -59.63 13.65 48.95
N GLY A 631 -60.44 13.87 49.99
CA GLY A 631 -60.29 13.24 51.31
C GLY A 631 -59.25 13.89 52.23
N HIS A 632 -58.59 14.97 51.80
CA HIS A 632 -57.63 15.68 52.65
C HIS A 632 -58.34 16.59 53.66
N THR A 633 -57.81 16.65 54.87
CA THR A 633 -58.32 17.54 55.92
C THR A 633 -57.37 18.71 56.15
N ILE A 634 -57.89 19.93 56.03
CA ILE A 634 -57.18 21.18 56.34
C ILE A 634 -57.78 21.81 57.59
N THR A 635 -56.93 22.30 58.50
CA THR A 635 -57.38 22.92 59.75
C THR A 635 -56.85 24.35 59.88
N LYS A 636 -57.71 25.29 60.24
CA LYS A 636 -57.34 26.68 60.58
C LYS A 636 -57.99 27.12 61.88
N GLN A 637 -57.52 28.22 62.44
CA GLN A 637 -58.06 28.81 63.66
C GLN A 637 -58.59 30.21 63.37
N PHE A 638 -59.75 30.56 63.93
CA PHE A 638 -60.28 31.91 63.88
C PHE A 638 -60.83 32.36 65.22
N VAL A 639 -60.80 33.68 65.43
CA VAL A 639 -61.29 34.34 66.63
C VAL A 639 -62.64 34.98 66.32
N LYS A 640 -63.68 34.60 67.06
CA LYS A 640 -64.99 35.27 67.01
C LYS A 640 -64.99 36.46 67.97
N SER A 641 -65.24 37.66 67.45
CA SER A 641 -65.40 38.89 68.24
C SER A 641 -66.88 39.29 68.40
N LYS A 642 -67.18 40.17 69.35
CA LYS A 642 -68.49 40.86 69.46
C LYS A 642 -68.48 42.07 68.52
N ALA A 643 -69.63 42.39 67.93
CA ALA A 643 -69.76 43.62 67.14
C ALA A 643 -69.57 44.84 68.07
N THR A 644 -68.46 45.57 67.92
CA THR A 644 -68.29 46.90 68.49
C THR A 644 -68.90 47.91 67.53
N TYR A 645 -70.03 48.53 67.92
CA TYR A 645 -70.59 49.68 67.21
C TYR A 645 -69.66 50.88 67.38
N PHE A 646 -69.02 51.30 66.29
CA PHE A 646 -68.52 52.65 66.09
C PHE A 646 -68.79 53.06 64.64
#